data_AF-A0A835VIY0-F1
#
_entry.id   AF-A0A835VIY0-F1
#
_cell.length_a   1.000
_cell.length_b   1.000
_cell.length_c   1.000
_cell.angle_alpha   90.00
_cell.angle_beta   90.00
_cell.angle_gamma   90.00
#
_symmetry.space_group_name_H-M   'P 1'
#
loop_
_entity.id
_entity.type
_entity.pdbx_description
1 polymer ?
#
loop_
_entity_poly.entity_id
_entity_poly.type
_entity_poly.pdbx_seq_one_letter_code
_entity_poly.pdbx_strand_id
1 'polypeptide(L)'
;MEKCLLQQALIHLHTAAVIIQSTIRGFRTRQKVSCMKAHKSALLIQAWWRMCKTCALFKNQRRAAVMIQCAWKRMLSRKVLQKLRMAANETGALREAKNKLEQRLEDLTLRLSIEKRLRVAAEVTKGIKVAKLQKSLASLSSELNASKSIAIDECNRNSSLLAEIEMLKKDKETLQFRLDKMDEINKENLLFEGEMVQYDEADTHVWMLSYKASMESLEKRNLRLEIELQKSQKENLEILNKLQETEEKFFDLQQNIQSLEEKLSNLQNENHILRQNLVHKSPLNSLFPFKKSFLEGTPKQEKYMVSVSPTMCEARQPRMAVDKHKESFDLLVCCVNENLGFEDGKPVAACIIYKCLLQWRAFEAERTIIFEKIIEAINNIIQVESENNDILPYWLSNASVLLCLLQRNLKTNGFIETPNRRFTLSAAISGRMTRALRSPLKLGPEDGNSDVDAKYPAILFKQQLTACLEKIFGLIRDNLKRELLSLLSQCIQAPKSTRAPTGRSSKLPGVSPHLPLNSNWESIIEFLNSLLLRLRQSYVPSFFIRKIITQVFSFINIQLFNSLLLRRECCTFSNGEYVKSGLAMLEKWIADVTEEFAGTSWHELNYIRQAVGFLVIHQKKRKTLEEIRQDLCPALSVRQIYRICTMYWDDKYSTQSVSNEVVAAMREMVNHDSQNLLSNSFLLDDDMSIPFNTDDISKAMPSIDPNDIRFPPSLEHIPSARLLEQTEAVPS
;
A
#
# COMPACT_ATOMS: atom_id res chain seq x y z
N MET A 1 110.94 61.86 -35.60
CA MET A 1 109.53 62.26 -35.39
C MET A 1 108.54 61.37 -36.17
N GLU A 2 108.68 61.23 -37.49
CA GLU A 2 107.69 60.62 -38.41
C GLU A 2 107.02 59.32 -37.93
N LYS A 3 107.77 58.34 -37.41
CA LYS A 3 107.21 57.06 -36.90
C LYS A 3 106.12 57.27 -35.83
N CYS A 4 106.24 58.30 -34.99
CA CYS A 4 105.23 58.62 -33.97
C CYS A 4 103.96 59.20 -34.60
N LEU A 5 104.10 60.10 -35.58
CA LEU A 5 102.97 60.68 -36.32
C LEU A 5 102.21 59.61 -37.13
N LEU A 6 102.92 58.70 -37.78
CA LEU A 6 102.33 57.54 -38.48
C LEU A 6 101.58 56.62 -37.52
N GLN A 7 102.15 56.33 -36.34
CA GLN A 7 101.50 55.49 -35.32
C GLN A 7 100.24 56.18 -34.75
N GLN A 8 100.29 57.49 -34.50
CA GLN A 8 99.14 58.27 -34.05
C GLN A 8 98.03 58.34 -35.12
N ALA A 9 98.39 58.54 -36.39
CA ALA A 9 97.44 58.50 -37.52
C ALA A 9 96.77 57.11 -37.65
N LEU A 10 97.53 56.02 -37.52
CA LEU A 10 96.99 54.65 -37.50
C LEU A 10 96.02 54.41 -36.34
N ILE A 11 96.31 54.93 -35.15
CA ILE A 11 95.41 54.84 -33.97
C ILE A 11 94.12 55.62 -34.23
N HIS A 12 94.19 56.82 -34.81
CA HIS A 12 93.00 57.59 -35.21
C HIS A 12 92.17 56.88 -36.28
N LEU A 13 92.81 56.29 -37.30
CA LEU A 13 92.09 55.55 -38.35
C LEU A 13 91.44 54.26 -37.80
N HIS A 14 92.13 53.53 -36.91
CA HIS A 14 91.60 52.34 -36.27
C HIS A 14 90.42 52.65 -35.34
N THR A 15 90.54 53.69 -34.49
CA THR A 15 89.44 54.11 -33.60
C THR A 15 88.23 54.61 -34.38
N ALA A 16 88.42 55.39 -35.45
CA ALA A 16 87.34 55.77 -36.37
C ALA A 16 86.66 54.55 -37.01
N ALA A 17 87.44 53.57 -37.49
CA ALA A 17 86.91 52.32 -38.04
C ALA A 17 86.11 51.51 -37.02
N VAL A 18 86.56 51.42 -35.76
CA VAL A 18 85.84 50.76 -34.66
C VAL A 18 84.52 51.49 -34.33
N ILE A 19 84.51 52.82 -34.35
CA ILE A 19 83.28 53.62 -34.15
C ILE A 19 82.27 53.37 -35.29
N ILE A 20 82.73 53.38 -36.55
CA ILE A 20 81.88 53.10 -37.72
C ILE A 20 81.36 51.65 -37.68
N GLN A 21 82.21 50.67 -37.36
CA GLN A 21 81.79 49.27 -37.27
C GLN A 21 80.79 49.02 -36.12
N SER A 22 81.02 49.61 -34.94
CA SER A 22 80.14 49.45 -33.78
C SER A 22 78.79 50.14 -33.97
N THR A 23 78.75 51.34 -34.59
CA THR A 23 77.50 52.02 -34.93
C THR A 23 76.68 51.26 -35.99
N ILE A 24 77.32 50.73 -37.05
CA ILE A 24 76.65 49.89 -38.06
C ILE A 24 76.12 48.58 -37.46
N ARG A 25 76.93 47.89 -36.63
CA ARG A 25 76.48 46.67 -35.91
C ARG A 25 75.30 46.99 -34.99
N GLY A 26 75.38 48.08 -34.22
CA GLY A 26 74.30 48.54 -33.35
C GLY A 26 73.02 48.91 -34.11
N PHE A 27 73.12 49.55 -35.28
CA PHE A 27 71.98 49.85 -36.14
C PHE A 27 71.30 48.56 -36.65
N ARG A 28 72.07 47.61 -37.21
CA ARG A 28 71.54 46.31 -37.68
C ARG A 28 70.84 45.54 -36.55
N THR A 29 71.42 45.51 -35.35
CA THR A 29 70.79 44.88 -34.18
C THR A 29 69.49 45.57 -33.77
N ARG A 30 69.45 46.91 -33.70
CA ARG A 30 68.23 47.67 -33.41
C ARG A 30 67.14 47.43 -34.46
N GLN A 31 67.50 47.39 -35.75
CA GLN A 31 66.57 47.10 -36.84
C GLN A 31 65.99 45.68 -36.73
N LYS A 32 66.81 44.67 -36.45
CA LYS A 32 66.37 43.28 -36.21
C LYS A 32 65.42 43.18 -35.02
N VAL A 33 65.75 43.83 -33.89
CA VAL A 33 64.88 43.87 -32.70
C VAL A 33 63.54 44.58 -32.98
N SER A 34 63.55 45.65 -33.76
CA SER A 34 62.32 46.37 -34.17
C SER A 34 61.41 45.48 -35.03
N CYS A 35 61.98 44.77 -36.01
CA CYS A 35 61.26 43.78 -36.81
C CYS A 35 60.67 42.64 -35.95
N MET A 36 61.46 42.10 -35.01
CA MET A 36 60.99 41.06 -34.08
C MET A 36 59.84 41.55 -33.17
N LYS A 37 59.89 42.81 -32.70
CA LYS A 37 58.78 43.43 -31.95
C LYS A 37 57.52 43.56 -32.81
N ALA A 38 57.64 44.10 -34.02
CA ALA A 38 56.51 44.23 -34.95
C ALA A 38 55.87 42.87 -35.29
N HIS A 39 56.69 41.85 -35.56
CA HIS A 39 56.21 40.48 -35.80
C HIS A 39 55.51 39.88 -34.57
N LYS A 40 56.06 40.05 -33.36
CA LYS A 40 55.40 39.59 -32.12
C LYS A 40 54.04 40.27 -31.90
N SER A 41 53.93 41.58 -32.14
CA SER A 41 52.65 42.30 -32.07
C SER A 41 51.66 41.80 -33.13
N ALA A 42 52.11 41.58 -34.37
CA ALA A 42 51.27 41.02 -35.43
C ALA A 42 50.76 39.62 -35.09
N LEU A 43 51.60 38.74 -34.54
CA LEU A 43 51.20 37.41 -34.08
C LEU A 43 50.14 37.47 -32.97
N LEU A 44 50.29 38.37 -31.99
CA LEU A 44 49.30 38.56 -30.91
C LEU A 44 47.94 39.04 -31.46
N ILE A 45 47.94 40.02 -32.37
CA ILE A 45 46.72 40.53 -33.01
C ILE A 45 46.04 39.43 -33.85
N GLN A 46 46.82 38.67 -34.63
CA GLN A 46 46.29 37.54 -35.42
C GLN A 46 45.73 36.41 -34.54
N ALA A 47 46.40 36.07 -33.44
CA ALA A 47 45.93 35.04 -32.50
C ALA A 47 44.62 35.48 -31.84
N TRP A 48 44.54 36.72 -31.36
CA TRP A 48 43.32 37.28 -30.76
C TRP A 48 42.17 37.33 -31.78
N TRP A 49 42.41 37.79 -33.01
CA TRP A 49 41.39 37.79 -34.06
C TRP A 49 40.89 36.37 -34.40
N ARG A 50 41.79 35.38 -34.50
CA ARG A 50 41.42 33.98 -34.73
C ARG A 50 40.53 33.45 -33.59
N MET A 51 40.89 33.73 -32.33
CA MET A 51 40.09 33.39 -31.15
C MET A 51 38.71 34.07 -31.18
N CYS A 52 38.65 35.38 -31.42
CA CYS A 52 37.39 36.10 -31.49
C CYS A 52 36.47 35.56 -32.61
N LYS A 53 37.03 35.18 -33.76
CA LYS A 53 36.29 34.57 -34.87
C LYS A 53 35.69 33.21 -34.48
N THR A 54 36.46 32.31 -33.88
CA THR A 54 35.94 30.99 -33.45
C THR A 54 34.94 31.12 -32.30
N CYS A 55 35.21 31.97 -31.31
CA CYS A 55 34.28 32.25 -30.22
C CYS A 55 32.95 32.87 -30.71
N ALA A 56 32.96 33.71 -31.75
CA ALA A 56 31.76 34.28 -32.34
C ALA A 56 30.91 33.21 -33.07
N LEU A 57 31.56 32.35 -33.87
CA LEU A 57 30.90 31.23 -34.55
C LEU A 57 30.27 30.26 -33.54
N PHE A 58 31.01 29.85 -32.51
CA PHE A 58 30.51 28.98 -31.45
C PHE A 58 29.33 29.61 -30.69
N LYS A 59 29.41 30.90 -30.32
CA LYS A 59 28.30 31.62 -29.67
C LYS A 59 27.04 31.65 -30.55
N ASN A 60 27.18 31.79 -31.87
CA ASN A 60 26.06 31.76 -32.80
C ASN A 60 25.48 30.35 -32.98
N GLN A 61 26.31 29.33 -33.13
CA GLN A 61 25.87 27.93 -33.15
C GLN A 61 25.14 27.54 -31.86
N ARG A 62 25.67 27.91 -30.69
CA ARG A 62 25.03 27.66 -29.39
C ARG A 62 23.67 28.36 -29.27
N ARG A 63 23.55 29.61 -29.76
CA ARG A 63 22.26 30.33 -29.83
C ARG A 63 21.25 29.60 -30.71
N ALA A 64 21.66 29.16 -31.90
CA ALA A 64 20.80 28.41 -32.82
C ALA A 64 20.35 27.06 -32.22
N ALA A 65 21.26 26.31 -31.60
CA ALA A 65 20.95 25.05 -30.93
C ALA A 65 19.94 25.23 -29.79
N VAL A 66 20.13 26.24 -28.92
CA VAL A 66 19.18 26.56 -27.84
C VAL A 66 17.81 26.96 -28.41
N MET A 67 17.75 27.77 -29.47
CA MET A 67 16.47 28.12 -30.11
C MET A 67 15.73 26.90 -30.66
N ILE A 68 16.44 25.96 -31.30
CA ILE A 68 15.87 24.70 -31.80
C ILE A 68 15.39 23.82 -30.64
N GLN A 69 16.18 23.67 -29.58
CA GLN A 69 15.81 22.92 -28.37
C GLN A 69 14.57 23.50 -27.69
N CYS A 70 14.50 24.83 -27.54
CA CYS A 70 13.32 25.51 -26.99
C CYS A 70 12.07 25.34 -27.87
N ALA A 71 12.22 25.42 -29.20
CA ALA A 71 11.11 25.17 -30.13
C ALA A 71 10.61 23.71 -30.05
N TRP A 72 11.53 22.74 -29.97
CA TRP A 72 11.20 21.32 -29.84
C TRP A 72 10.52 21.02 -28.49
N LYS A 73 11.07 21.50 -27.37
CA LYS A 73 10.44 21.40 -26.04
C LYS A 73 9.02 21.99 -26.07
N ARG A 74 8.83 23.19 -26.63
CA ARG A 74 7.51 23.84 -26.77
C ARG A 74 6.53 23.02 -27.63
N MET A 75 6.99 22.39 -28.71
CA MET A 75 6.16 21.48 -29.52
C MET A 75 5.75 20.23 -28.72
N LEU A 76 6.68 19.64 -27.96
CA LEU A 76 6.41 18.46 -27.14
C LEU A 76 5.37 18.78 -26.04
N SER A 77 5.55 19.87 -25.30
CA SER A 77 4.60 20.34 -24.28
C SER A 77 3.22 20.64 -24.87
N ARG A 78 3.13 21.18 -26.10
CA ARG A 78 1.86 21.37 -26.81
C ARG A 78 1.16 20.05 -27.13
N LYS A 79 1.90 19.02 -27.59
CA LYS A 79 1.34 17.67 -27.83
C LYS A 79 0.85 17.02 -26.54
N VAL A 80 1.56 17.19 -25.43
CA VAL A 80 1.12 16.70 -24.09
C VAL A 80 -0.14 17.42 -23.63
N LEU A 81 -0.17 18.75 -23.69
CA LEU A 81 -1.36 19.56 -23.34
C LEU A 81 -2.59 19.19 -24.17
N GLN A 82 -2.41 18.89 -25.47
CA GLN A 82 -3.50 18.45 -26.33
C GLN A 82 -4.06 17.08 -25.89
N LYS A 83 -3.20 16.10 -25.55
CA LYS A 83 -3.64 14.81 -24.99
C LYS A 83 -4.39 14.99 -23.66
N LEU A 84 -3.87 15.81 -22.75
CA LEU A 84 -4.52 16.08 -21.46
C LEU A 84 -5.90 16.76 -21.64
N ARG A 85 -6.06 17.65 -22.61
CA ARG A 85 -7.35 18.24 -22.96
C ARG A 85 -8.35 17.22 -23.51
N MET A 86 -7.91 16.28 -24.34
CA MET A 86 -8.79 15.19 -24.82
C MET A 86 -9.28 14.33 -23.65
N ALA A 87 -8.39 13.88 -22.77
CA ALA A 87 -8.76 13.11 -21.57
C ALA A 87 -9.67 13.90 -20.60
N ALA A 88 -9.49 15.21 -20.47
CA ALA A 88 -10.38 16.07 -19.68
C ALA A 88 -11.80 16.15 -20.30
N ASN A 89 -11.91 16.22 -21.63
CA ASN A 89 -13.19 16.21 -22.33
C ASN A 89 -13.88 14.83 -22.23
N GLU A 90 -13.12 13.75 -22.40
CA GLU A 90 -13.61 12.36 -22.25
C GLU A 90 -14.13 12.08 -20.84
N THR A 91 -13.41 12.52 -19.80
CA THR A 91 -13.88 12.40 -18.40
C THR A 91 -15.08 13.30 -18.09
N GLY A 92 -15.23 14.45 -18.78
CA GLY A 92 -16.45 15.25 -18.77
C GLY A 92 -17.65 14.49 -19.36
N ALA A 93 -17.49 13.91 -20.56
CA ALA A 93 -18.54 13.12 -21.21
C ALA A 93 -18.93 11.86 -20.40
N LEU A 94 -17.95 11.20 -19.77
CA LEU A 94 -18.21 10.09 -18.84
C LEU A 94 -18.97 10.54 -17.59
N ARG A 95 -18.68 11.74 -17.05
CA ARG A 95 -19.44 12.31 -15.92
C ARG A 95 -20.87 12.63 -16.32
N GLU A 96 -21.11 13.22 -17.49
CA GLU A 96 -22.47 13.42 -17.99
C GLU A 96 -23.24 12.11 -18.18
N ALA A 97 -22.59 11.08 -18.73
CA ALA A 97 -23.19 9.76 -18.90
C ALA A 97 -23.51 9.11 -17.54
N LYS A 98 -22.61 9.25 -16.55
CA LYS A 98 -22.85 8.81 -15.17
C LYS A 98 -24.06 9.53 -14.56
N ASN A 99 -24.11 10.86 -14.59
CA ASN A 99 -25.22 11.64 -14.03
C ASN A 99 -26.57 11.25 -14.67
N LYS A 100 -26.59 10.99 -15.99
CA LYS A 100 -27.78 10.51 -16.72
C LYS A 100 -28.20 9.09 -16.34
N LEU A 101 -27.27 8.24 -15.88
CA LEU A 101 -27.56 6.92 -15.33
C LEU A 101 -28.03 6.98 -13.87
N GLU A 102 -27.46 7.88 -13.05
CA GLU A 102 -27.89 8.11 -11.67
C GLU A 102 -29.33 8.62 -11.62
N GLN A 103 -29.69 9.63 -12.43
CA GLN A 103 -31.07 10.10 -12.58
C GLN A 103 -32.05 8.99 -13.01
N ARG A 104 -31.61 8.05 -13.87
CA ARG A 104 -32.42 6.89 -14.26
C ARG A 104 -32.56 5.86 -13.14
N LEU A 105 -31.53 5.67 -12.32
CA LEU A 105 -31.60 4.80 -11.14
C LEU A 105 -32.50 5.40 -10.06
N GLU A 106 -32.49 6.72 -9.86
CA GLU A 106 -33.40 7.43 -8.96
C GLU A 106 -34.87 7.28 -9.42
N ASP A 107 -35.17 7.53 -10.69
CA ASP A 107 -36.50 7.33 -11.27
C ASP A 107 -36.97 5.86 -11.17
N LEU A 108 -36.12 4.89 -11.54
CA LEU A 108 -36.45 3.47 -11.40
C LEU A 108 -36.64 3.04 -9.93
N THR A 109 -35.85 3.58 -9.00
CA THR A 109 -36.00 3.30 -7.56
C THR A 109 -37.30 3.89 -7.02
N LEU A 110 -37.64 5.12 -7.43
CA LEU A 110 -38.87 5.79 -7.07
C LEU A 110 -40.10 5.02 -7.60
N ARG A 111 -40.10 4.63 -8.88
CA ARG A 111 -41.13 3.77 -9.48
C ARG A 111 -41.28 2.44 -8.74
N LEU A 112 -40.16 1.76 -8.44
CA LEU A 112 -40.16 0.51 -7.68
C LEU A 112 -40.71 0.68 -6.25
N SER A 113 -40.45 1.82 -5.61
CA SER A 113 -40.99 2.14 -4.27
C SER A 113 -42.51 2.34 -4.29
N ILE A 114 -43.03 3.00 -5.34
CA ILE A 114 -44.47 3.19 -5.55
C ILE A 114 -45.13 1.84 -5.86
N GLU A 115 -44.57 1.06 -6.77
CA GLU A 115 -45.08 -0.28 -7.12
C GLU A 115 -45.12 -1.22 -5.90
N LYS A 116 -44.09 -1.20 -5.05
CA LYS A 116 -44.11 -1.93 -3.76
C LYS A 116 -45.25 -1.47 -2.85
N ARG A 117 -45.46 -0.15 -2.69
CA ARG A 117 -46.57 0.40 -1.89
C ARG A 117 -47.94 0.01 -2.44
N LEU A 118 -48.11 0.04 -3.77
CA LEU A 118 -49.35 -0.39 -4.43
C LEU A 118 -49.63 -1.88 -4.24
N ARG A 119 -48.60 -2.75 -4.31
CA ARG A 119 -48.75 -4.19 -4.02
C ARG A 119 -49.13 -4.46 -2.56
N VAL A 120 -48.47 -3.80 -1.60
CA VAL A 120 -48.84 -3.92 -0.18
C VAL A 120 -50.28 -3.44 0.07
N ALA A 121 -50.72 -2.34 -0.55
CA ALA A 121 -52.12 -1.90 -0.47
C ALA A 121 -53.10 -2.91 -1.10
N ALA A 122 -52.73 -3.52 -2.23
CA ALA A 122 -53.51 -4.59 -2.87
C ALA A 122 -53.57 -5.87 -2.02
N GLU A 123 -52.51 -6.20 -1.29
CA GLU A 123 -52.45 -7.33 -0.35
C GLU A 123 -53.29 -7.07 0.91
N VAL A 124 -53.21 -5.87 1.50
CA VAL A 124 -54.07 -5.47 2.62
C VAL A 124 -55.55 -5.49 2.24
N THR A 125 -55.92 -4.96 1.06
CA THR A 125 -57.32 -5.00 0.59
C THR A 125 -57.80 -6.42 0.24
N LYS A 126 -56.91 -7.32 -0.22
CA LYS A 126 -57.19 -8.76 -0.32
C LYS A 126 -57.39 -9.38 1.06
N GLY A 127 -56.53 -9.10 2.04
CA GLY A 127 -56.64 -9.58 3.42
C GLY A 127 -57.96 -9.20 4.08
N ILE A 128 -58.40 -7.94 3.92
CA ILE A 128 -59.72 -7.47 4.41
C ILE A 128 -60.88 -8.25 3.76
N LYS A 129 -60.80 -8.54 2.45
CA LYS A 129 -61.81 -9.36 1.75
C LYS A 129 -61.80 -10.81 2.23
N VAL A 130 -60.62 -11.42 2.42
CA VAL A 130 -60.48 -12.79 2.96
C VAL A 130 -61.03 -12.88 4.38
N ALA A 131 -60.69 -11.94 5.26
CA ALA A 131 -61.22 -11.89 6.63
C ALA A 131 -62.75 -11.73 6.66
N LYS A 132 -63.32 -10.92 5.75
CA LYS A 132 -64.79 -10.80 5.62
C LYS A 132 -65.43 -12.11 5.16
N LEU A 133 -64.84 -12.78 4.16
CA LEU A 133 -65.31 -14.08 3.68
C LEU A 133 -65.20 -15.18 4.75
N GLN A 134 -64.08 -15.22 5.49
CA GLN A 134 -63.89 -16.12 6.63
C GLN A 134 -64.95 -15.88 7.72
N LYS A 135 -65.28 -14.63 8.04
CA LYS A 135 -66.34 -14.31 9.02
C LYS A 135 -67.72 -14.77 8.56
N SER A 136 -68.07 -14.59 7.28
CA SER A 136 -69.33 -15.10 6.71
C SER A 136 -69.37 -16.63 6.61
N LEU A 137 -68.24 -17.28 6.32
CA LEU A 137 -68.15 -18.74 6.30
C LEU A 137 -68.23 -19.33 7.72
N ALA A 138 -67.69 -18.64 8.73
CA ALA A 138 -67.85 -19.02 10.13
C ALA A 138 -69.29 -18.87 10.64
N SER A 139 -70.02 -17.80 10.26
CA SER A 139 -71.45 -17.68 10.63
C SER A 139 -72.30 -18.75 9.95
N LEU A 140 -72.15 -18.96 8.64
CA LEU A 140 -72.83 -20.02 7.90
C LEU A 140 -72.49 -21.42 8.44
N SER A 141 -71.26 -21.66 8.89
CA SER A 141 -70.88 -22.92 9.53
C SER A 141 -71.52 -23.08 10.92
N SER A 142 -71.64 -22.00 11.69
CA SER A 142 -72.34 -22.00 12.99
C SER A 142 -73.85 -22.24 12.82
N GLU A 143 -74.47 -21.57 11.84
CA GLU A 143 -75.88 -21.77 11.45
C GLU A 143 -76.13 -23.21 10.99
N LEU A 144 -75.29 -23.75 10.09
CA LEU A 144 -75.36 -25.14 9.63
C LEU A 144 -75.20 -26.14 10.77
N ASN A 145 -74.33 -25.87 11.74
CA ASN A 145 -74.14 -26.74 12.90
C ASN A 145 -75.32 -26.65 13.89
N ALA A 146 -75.94 -25.48 14.05
CA ALA A 146 -77.17 -25.33 14.81
C ALA A 146 -78.34 -26.08 14.15
N SER A 147 -78.53 -25.94 12.83
CA SER A 147 -79.53 -26.72 12.09
C SER A 147 -79.29 -28.23 12.15
N LYS A 148 -78.01 -28.67 12.13
CA LYS A 148 -77.66 -30.08 12.36
C LYS A 148 -77.99 -30.54 13.78
N SER A 149 -77.74 -29.71 14.81
CA SER A 149 -78.14 -30.05 16.19
C SER A 149 -79.64 -30.21 16.28
N ILE A 150 -80.42 -29.27 15.75
CA ILE A 150 -81.88 -29.33 15.74
C ILE A 150 -82.37 -30.60 15.02
N ALA A 151 -81.82 -30.92 13.84
CA ALA A 151 -82.17 -32.14 13.12
C ALA A 151 -81.76 -33.43 13.86
N ILE A 152 -80.68 -33.42 14.65
CA ILE A 152 -80.29 -34.52 15.54
C ILE A 152 -81.25 -34.61 16.73
N ASP A 153 -81.65 -33.49 17.33
CA ASP A 153 -82.58 -33.41 18.45
C ASP A 153 -84.02 -33.79 18.06
N GLU A 154 -84.42 -33.54 16.81
CA GLU A 154 -85.64 -34.04 16.19
C GLU A 154 -85.54 -35.53 15.87
N CYS A 155 -84.41 -36.00 15.32
CA CYS A 155 -84.18 -37.44 15.08
C CYS A 155 -84.19 -38.24 16.39
N ASN A 156 -83.55 -37.73 17.45
CA ASN A 156 -83.56 -38.30 18.78
C ASN A 156 -84.98 -38.32 19.37
N ARG A 157 -85.74 -37.21 19.27
CA ARG A 157 -87.16 -37.19 19.68
C ARG A 157 -88.00 -38.20 18.90
N ASN A 158 -87.83 -38.31 17.59
CA ASN A 158 -88.55 -39.28 16.77
C ASN A 158 -88.17 -40.72 17.16
N SER A 159 -86.91 -40.99 17.50
CA SER A 159 -86.46 -42.28 18.03
C SER A 159 -87.08 -42.59 19.40
N SER A 160 -87.12 -41.61 20.31
CA SER A 160 -87.80 -41.73 21.60
C SER A 160 -89.31 -41.94 21.45
N LEU A 161 -89.98 -41.21 20.56
CA LEU A 161 -91.40 -41.37 20.26
C LEU A 161 -91.71 -42.72 19.60
N LEU A 162 -90.82 -43.25 18.75
CA LEU A 162 -90.96 -44.60 18.21
C LEU A 162 -90.80 -45.66 19.30
N ALA A 163 -89.84 -45.50 20.21
CA ALA A 163 -89.67 -46.38 21.37
C ALA A 163 -90.85 -46.27 22.35
N GLU A 164 -91.40 -45.08 22.57
CA GLU A 164 -92.59 -44.84 23.38
C GLU A 164 -93.84 -45.45 22.73
N ILE A 165 -94.00 -45.36 21.40
CA ILE A 165 -95.05 -46.07 20.66
C ILE A 165 -94.89 -47.59 20.74
N GLU A 166 -93.66 -48.12 20.69
CA GLU A 166 -93.41 -49.56 20.86
C GLU A 166 -93.69 -50.04 22.29
N MET A 167 -93.33 -49.24 23.30
CA MET A 167 -93.68 -49.49 24.70
C MET A 167 -95.19 -49.40 24.92
N LEU A 168 -95.86 -48.32 24.49
CA LEU A 168 -97.32 -48.18 24.56
C LEU A 168 -98.07 -49.28 23.80
N LYS A 169 -97.44 -49.91 22.80
CA LYS A 169 -98.00 -51.09 22.13
C LYS A 169 -97.90 -52.35 22.99
N LYS A 170 -96.76 -52.61 23.63
CA LYS A 170 -96.58 -53.70 24.61
C LYS A 170 -97.39 -53.48 25.88
N ASP A 171 -97.52 -52.24 26.33
CA ASP A 171 -98.35 -51.83 27.45
C ASP A 171 -99.83 -51.94 27.09
N LYS A 172 -100.24 -51.66 25.85
CA LYS A 172 -101.60 -51.99 25.38
C LYS A 172 -101.83 -53.51 25.35
N GLU A 173 -100.89 -54.29 24.83
CA GLU A 173 -101.01 -55.76 24.73
C GLU A 173 -101.05 -56.39 26.14
N THR A 174 -100.27 -55.90 27.10
CA THR A 174 -100.31 -56.34 28.50
C THR A 174 -101.45 -55.72 29.31
N LEU A 175 -101.94 -54.53 29.00
CA LEU A 175 -103.16 -53.97 29.61
C LEU A 175 -104.42 -54.69 29.11
N GLN A 176 -104.46 -55.14 27.86
CA GLN A 176 -105.53 -56.01 27.35
C GLN A 176 -105.57 -57.32 28.15
N PHE A 177 -104.41 -57.98 28.28
CA PHE A 177 -104.23 -59.19 29.10
C PHE A 177 -104.53 -58.96 30.60
N ARG A 178 -104.18 -57.80 31.15
CA ARG A 178 -104.50 -57.43 32.53
C ARG A 178 -105.96 -57.06 32.73
N LEU A 179 -106.67 -56.55 31.71
CA LEU A 179 -108.10 -56.26 31.81
C LEU A 179 -108.90 -57.55 32.06
N ASP A 180 -108.64 -58.56 31.24
CA ASP A 180 -109.25 -59.89 31.36
C ASP A 180 -108.95 -60.52 32.75
N LYS A 181 -107.76 -60.25 33.30
CA LYS A 181 -107.37 -60.68 34.66
C LYS A 181 -107.94 -59.79 35.79
N MET A 182 -108.33 -58.54 35.50
CA MET A 182 -108.79 -57.55 36.50
C MET A 182 -110.23 -57.84 36.97
N ASP A 183 -111.10 -58.32 36.07
CA ASP A 183 -112.48 -58.70 36.43
C ASP A 183 -112.54 -60.01 37.25
N GLU A 184 -111.51 -60.84 37.17
CA GLU A 184 -111.30 -61.99 38.08
C GLU A 184 -110.76 -61.54 39.46
N ILE A 185 -110.17 -60.34 39.52
CA ILE A 185 -109.39 -59.78 40.65
C ILE A 185 -110.24 -59.02 41.67
N ASN A 186 -111.40 -58.47 41.31
CA ASN A 186 -112.20 -57.68 42.26
C ASN A 186 -113.08 -58.49 43.23
N LYS A 187 -112.85 -59.81 43.36
CA LYS A 187 -113.71 -60.72 44.15
C LYS A 187 -113.29 -61.05 45.58
N GLU A 188 -112.00 -61.03 45.94
CA GLU A 188 -111.58 -61.73 47.18
C GLU A 188 -110.99 -60.91 48.34
N ASN A 189 -110.35 -59.75 48.15
CA ASN A 189 -109.64 -59.06 49.26
C ASN A 189 -109.78 -57.51 49.27
N LEU A 190 -110.58 -56.97 50.21
CA LEU A 190 -110.64 -55.61 50.82
C LEU A 190 -111.80 -54.56 50.64
N LEU A 191 -112.93 -54.88 50.03
CA LEU A 191 -114.28 -54.42 50.49
C LEU A 191 -115.41 -55.51 50.48
N PHE A 192 -115.14 -56.81 50.60
CA PHE A 192 -114.01 -57.44 51.24
C PHE A 192 -113.20 -58.46 50.40
N GLU A 193 -113.26 -58.73 49.09
CA GLU A 193 -113.80 -58.08 47.85
C GLU A 193 -113.07 -56.80 47.34
N GLY A 194 -111.84 -56.93 46.81
CA GLY A 194 -111.13 -55.94 45.94
C GLY A 194 -110.00 -55.10 46.60
N GLU A 195 -108.74 -55.05 46.11
CA GLU A 195 -108.17 -55.47 44.81
C GLU A 195 -106.98 -56.46 44.96
N MET A 196 -107.02 -57.52 44.15
CA MET A 196 -106.24 -58.77 44.24
C MET A 196 -105.03 -58.81 43.27
N VAL A 197 -104.04 -59.66 43.57
CA VAL A 197 -103.14 -60.41 42.64
C VAL A 197 -102.19 -59.61 41.70
N GLN A 198 -100.86 -59.77 41.81
CA GLN A 198 -100.02 -60.92 41.36
C GLN A 198 -99.83 -61.00 39.81
N TYR A 199 -98.58 -60.99 39.32
CA TYR A 199 -97.74 -62.19 39.08
C TYR A 199 -98.40 -63.15 38.06
N ASP A 200 -97.76 -63.62 36.98
CA ASP A 200 -96.33 -63.86 36.74
C ASP A 200 -95.96 -63.63 35.26
N GLU A 201 -94.73 -63.21 34.91
CA GLU A 201 -93.48 -64.00 34.79
C GLU A 201 -93.54 -65.15 33.76
N ALA A 202 -92.97 -64.90 32.57
CA ALA A 202 -92.56 -65.93 31.59
C ALA A 202 -91.58 -65.35 30.53
N ASP A 203 -92.02 -64.34 29.76
CA ASP A 203 -91.29 -63.82 28.60
C ASP A 203 -90.00 -63.04 28.95
N THR A 204 -89.82 -62.65 30.21
CA THR A 204 -88.61 -62.03 30.75
C THR A 204 -87.34 -62.81 30.41
N HIS A 205 -87.41 -64.13 30.32
CA HIS A 205 -86.25 -64.98 30.05
C HIS A 205 -85.81 -64.98 28.57
N VAL A 206 -86.76 -64.81 27.62
CA VAL A 206 -86.45 -64.81 26.18
C VAL A 206 -85.88 -63.46 25.73
N TRP A 207 -86.48 -62.37 26.21
CA TRP A 207 -86.03 -61.01 25.90
C TRP A 207 -84.59 -60.74 26.39
N MET A 208 -84.28 -61.18 27.61
CA MET A 208 -82.97 -61.01 28.26
C MET A 208 -81.81 -61.62 27.44
N LEU A 209 -82.00 -62.81 26.87
CA LEU A 209 -80.94 -63.52 26.13
C LEU A 209 -80.62 -62.83 24.79
N SER A 210 -81.64 -62.35 24.08
CA SER A 210 -81.45 -61.58 22.83
C SER A 210 -80.77 -60.23 23.09
N TYR A 211 -81.23 -59.51 24.12
CA TYR A 211 -80.65 -58.22 24.52
C TYR A 211 -79.16 -58.34 24.89
N LYS A 212 -78.80 -59.39 25.65
CA LYS A 212 -77.41 -59.65 26.06
C LYS A 212 -76.46 -59.90 24.88
N ALA A 213 -76.88 -60.66 23.87
CA ALA A 213 -76.06 -60.93 22.68
C ALA A 213 -75.79 -59.65 21.85
N SER A 214 -76.77 -58.73 21.81
CA SER A 214 -76.58 -57.41 21.18
C SER A 214 -75.59 -56.53 21.96
N MET A 215 -75.71 -56.50 23.29
CA MET A 215 -74.81 -55.73 24.17
C MET A 215 -73.35 -56.16 24.05
N GLU A 216 -73.05 -57.47 24.10
CA GLU A 216 -71.66 -57.96 23.97
C GLU A 216 -71.01 -57.57 22.63
N SER A 217 -71.80 -57.41 21.56
CA SER A 217 -71.31 -57.00 20.24
C SER A 217 -70.90 -55.52 20.20
N LEU A 218 -71.73 -54.65 20.80
CA LEU A 218 -71.45 -53.22 20.95
C LEU A 218 -70.26 -52.97 21.89
N GLU A 219 -70.21 -53.67 23.02
CA GLU A 219 -69.14 -53.57 24.02
C GLU A 219 -67.77 -53.94 23.40
N LYS A 220 -67.71 -55.06 22.64
CA LYS A 220 -66.53 -55.47 21.86
C LYS A 220 -66.17 -54.52 20.69
N ARG A 221 -66.99 -53.51 20.38
CA ARG A 221 -66.67 -52.46 19.40
C ARG A 221 -66.17 -51.18 20.09
N ASN A 222 -66.81 -50.76 21.18
CA ASN A 222 -66.36 -49.60 21.97
C ASN A 222 -64.96 -49.84 22.54
N LEU A 223 -64.71 -51.00 23.16
CA LEU A 223 -63.40 -51.31 23.77
C LEU A 223 -62.23 -51.25 22.77
N ARG A 224 -62.49 -51.58 21.49
CA ARG A 224 -61.47 -51.48 20.42
C ARG A 224 -61.15 -50.03 20.04
N LEU A 225 -62.16 -49.17 19.97
CA LEU A 225 -61.98 -47.74 19.68
C LEU A 225 -61.27 -47.02 20.83
N GLU A 226 -61.56 -47.39 22.09
CA GLU A 226 -60.86 -46.85 23.27
C GLU A 226 -59.37 -47.24 23.29
N ILE A 227 -59.04 -48.51 22.99
CA ILE A 227 -57.65 -48.98 22.90
C ILE A 227 -56.88 -48.24 21.80
N GLU A 228 -57.49 -48.02 20.63
CA GLU A 228 -56.83 -47.34 19.51
C GLU A 228 -56.65 -45.83 19.77
N LEU A 229 -57.64 -45.18 20.42
CA LEU A 229 -57.53 -43.80 20.89
C LEU A 229 -56.40 -43.65 21.93
N GLN A 230 -56.35 -44.52 22.95
CA GLN A 230 -55.29 -44.51 23.96
C GLN A 230 -53.90 -44.77 23.36
N LYS A 231 -53.80 -45.62 22.32
CA LYS A 231 -52.54 -45.86 21.61
C LYS A 231 -52.05 -44.59 20.91
N SER A 232 -52.93 -43.92 20.15
CA SER A 232 -52.58 -42.66 19.47
C SER A 232 -52.24 -41.54 20.46
N GLN A 233 -52.92 -41.45 21.60
CA GLN A 233 -52.59 -40.49 22.67
C GLN A 233 -51.19 -40.73 23.25
N LYS A 234 -50.80 -41.99 23.49
CA LYS A 234 -49.46 -42.35 23.96
C LYS A 234 -48.37 -42.05 22.92
N GLU A 235 -48.60 -42.35 21.66
CA GLU A 235 -47.66 -42.06 20.57
C GLU A 235 -47.40 -40.55 20.42
N ASN A 236 -48.45 -39.72 20.54
CA ASN A 236 -48.31 -38.25 20.54
C ASN A 236 -47.52 -37.72 21.76
N LEU A 237 -47.79 -38.24 22.97
CA LEU A 237 -47.02 -37.89 24.18
C LEU A 237 -45.54 -38.25 24.04
N GLU A 238 -45.22 -39.41 23.46
CA GLU A 238 -43.84 -39.87 23.28
C GLU A 238 -43.07 -39.02 22.24
N ILE A 239 -43.76 -38.45 21.25
CA ILE A 239 -43.18 -37.47 20.31
C ILE A 239 -42.92 -36.12 21.01
N LEU A 240 -43.85 -35.68 21.87
CA LEU A 240 -43.74 -34.40 22.58
C LEU A 240 -42.56 -34.40 23.56
N ASN A 241 -42.38 -35.49 24.33
CA ASN A 241 -41.23 -35.65 25.22
C ASN A 241 -39.89 -35.65 24.45
N LYS A 242 -39.82 -36.31 23.29
CA LYS A 242 -38.62 -36.32 22.43
C LYS A 242 -38.28 -34.93 21.87
N LEU A 243 -39.27 -34.08 21.63
CA LEU A 243 -39.05 -32.67 21.27
C LEU A 243 -38.41 -31.89 22.42
N GLN A 244 -38.97 -31.99 23.63
CA GLN A 244 -38.40 -31.31 24.81
C GLN A 244 -36.96 -31.77 25.09
N GLU A 245 -36.68 -33.08 25.01
CA GLU A 245 -35.33 -33.62 25.08
C GLU A 245 -34.35 -33.03 24.05
N THR A 246 -34.83 -32.64 22.86
CA THR A 246 -33.98 -31.98 21.85
C THR A 246 -33.80 -30.48 22.08
N GLU A 247 -34.78 -29.82 22.71
CA GLU A 247 -34.67 -28.41 23.11
C GLU A 247 -33.69 -28.24 24.28
N GLU A 248 -33.72 -29.14 25.28
CA GLU A 248 -32.74 -29.17 26.39
C GLU A 248 -31.32 -29.40 25.87
N LYS A 249 -31.12 -30.38 24.98
CA LYS A 249 -29.80 -30.65 24.36
C LYS A 249 -29.29 -29.49 23.50
N PHE A 250 -30.20 -28.69 22.92
CA PHE A 250 -29.82 -27.46 22.21
C PHE A 250 -29.37 -26.36 23.18
N PHE A 251 -30.06 -26.21 24.31
CA PHE A 251 -29.68 -25.26 25.38
C PHE A 251 -28.31 -25.61 25.98
N ASP A 252 -28.04 -26.89 26.28
CA ASP A 252 -26.75 -27.37 26.75
C ASP A 252 -25.62 -27.05 25.75
N LEU A 253 -25.85 -27.28 24.45
CA LEU A 253 -24.88 -26.93 23.41
C LEU A 253 -24.62 -25.42 23.34
N GLN A 254 -25.66 -24.60 23.47
CA GLN A 254 -25.53 -23.15 23.49
C GLN A 254 -24.72 -22.65 24.71
N GLN A 255 -24.94 -23.23 25.90
CA GLN A 255 -24.18 -22.89 27.09
C GLN A 255 -22.71 -23.36 27.01
N ASN A 256 -22.46 -24.52 26.40
CA ASN A 256 -21.11 -25.01 26.13
C ASN A 256 -20.33 -24.11 25.16
N ILE A 257 -20.99 -23.58 24.12
CA ILE A 257 -20.37 -22.61 23.19
C ILE A 257 -19.96 -21.34 23.95
N GLN A 258 -20.85 -20.75 24.76
CA GLN A 258 -20.52 -19.56 25.57
C GLN A 258 -19.35 -19.82 26.53
N SER A 259 -19.27 -21.01 27.15
CA SER A 259 -18.14 -21.38 28.00
C SER A 259 -16.83 -21.53 27.22
N LEU A 260 -16.86 -21.94 25.95
CA LEU A 260 -15.68 -22.02 25.07
C LEU A 260 -15.24 -20.63 24.58
N GLU A 261 -16.18 -19.72 24.30
CA GLU A 261 -15.91 -18.32 23.97
C GLU A 261 -15.25 -17.60 25.16
N GLU A 262 -15.77 -17.79 26.38
CA GLU A 262 -15.19 -17.24 27.60
C GLU A 262 -13.79 -17.81 27.89
N LYS A 263 -13.59 -19.12 27.69
CA LYS A 263 -12.25 -19.75 27.79
C LYS A 263 -11.27 -19.21 26.74
N LEU A 264 -11.72 -18.95 25.51
CA LEU A 264 -10.88 -18.33 24.47
C LEU A 264 -10.51 -16.88 24.82
N SER A 265 -11.45 -16.10 25.35
CA SER A 265 -11.19 -14.75 25.88
C SER A 265 -10.13 -14.80 27.01
N ASN A 266 -10.31 -15.70 27.98
CA ASN A 266 -9.36 -15.86 29.09
C ASN A 266 -7.98 -16.32 28.61
N LEU A 267 -7.88 -17.26 27.66
CA LEU A 267 -6.61 -17.68 27.07
C LEU A 267 -5.94 -16.57 26.23
N GLN A 268 -6.71 -15.71 25.56
CA GLN A 268 -6.16 -14.53 24.87
C GLN A 268 -5.60 -13.51 25.87
N ASN A 269 -6.32 -13.23 26.95
CA ASN A 269 -5.87 -12.36 28.03
C ASN A 269 -4.61 -12.92 28.73
N GLU A 270 -4.57 -14.23 28.99
CA GLU A 270 -3.40 -14.90 29.56
C GLU A 270 -2.20 -14.89 28.60
N ASN A 271 -2.40 -15.07 27.29
CA ASN A 271 -1.34 -14.88 26.29
C ASN A 271 -0.81 -13.43 26.28
N HIS A 272 -1.70 -12.45 26.50
CA HIS A 272 -1.33 -11.04 26.57
C HIS A 272 -0.50 -10.73 27.83
N ILE A 273 -0.85 -11.32 28.98
CA ILE A 273 -0.12 -11.22 30.25
C ILE A 273 1.24 -11.91 30.16
N LEU A 274 1.32 -13.13 29.60
CA LEU A 274 2.57 -13.85 29.39
C LEU A 274 3.55 -13.06 28.49
N ARG A 275 3.05 -12.37 27.46
CA ARG A 275 3.84 -11.47 26.61
C ARG A 275 4.33 -10.21 27.33
N GLN A 276 3.64 -9.73 28.37
CA GLN A 276 4.10 -8.61 29.20
C GLN A 276 5.12 -9.07 30.26
N ASN A 277 4.90 -10.22 30.90
CA ASN A 277 5.78 -10.73 31.97
C ASN A 277 7.18 -11.14 31.47
N LEU A 278 7.34 -11.48 30.19
CA LEU A 278 8.63 -11.82 29.58
C LEU A 278 9.65 -10.66 29.53
N VAL A 279 9.26 -9.43 29.90
CA VAL A 279 10.16 -8.25 29.93
C VAL A 279 10.88 -8.10 31.29
N HIS A 280 10.52 -8.87 32.33
CA HIS A 280 11.08 -8.72 33.68
C HIS A 280 11.66 -10.00 34.30
N LYS A 281 13.01 -10.06 34.24
CA LYS A 281 13.95 -10.82 35.09
C LYS A 281 14.11 -12.34 34.85
N SER A 282 15.30 -12.68 34.40
CA SER A 282 16.01 -13.96 34.66
C SER A 282 16.59 -13.95 36.10
N PRO A 283 17.22 -15.02 36.67
CA PRO A 283 17.69 -16.25 36.02
C PRO A 283 17.55 -17.60 36.80
N LEU A 284 18.08 -18.67 36.16
CA LEU A 284 18.89 -19.76 36.76
C LEU A 284 18.23 -21.09 37.25
N ASN A 285 18.70 -22.22 36.66
CA ASN A 285 18.77 -23.61 37.18
C ASN A 285 17.46 -24.37 37.57
N SER A 286 17.38 -25.71 37.51
CA SER A 286 18.20 -26.75 36.85
C SER A 286 17.46 -28.12 36.81
N LEU A 287 18.01 -29.10 36.07
CA LEU A 287 17.83 -30.58 36.22
C LEU A 287 16.42 -31.23 36.04
N PHE A 288 16.25 -31.92 34.90
CA PHE A 288 16.14 -33.40 34.73
C PHE A 288 15.79 -34.34 35.94
N PRO A 289 15.30 -35.60 35.74
CA PRO A 289 15.01 -36.35 34.48
C PRO A 289 13.71 -37.23 34.44
N PHE A 290 13.39 -37.80 33.25
CA PHE A 290 12.86 -39.17 33.00
C PHE A 290 11.49 -39.65 33.60
N LYS A 291 10.76 -40.63 33.05
CA LYS A 291 10.88 -41.46 31.82
C LYS A 291 9.49 -42.03 31.40
N LYS A 292 9.34 -42.31 30.09
CA LYS A 292 8.70 -43.48 29.40
C LYS A 292 7.53 -44.29 30.06
N SER A 293 6.60 -44.93 29.33
CA SER A 293 6.08 -44.87 27.92
C SER A 293 5.27 -46.15 27.62
N PHE A 294 4.21 -46.12 26.79
CA PHE A 294 3.97 -47.11 25.71
C PHE A 294 2.72 -46.80 24.83
N LEU A 295 2.84 -47.04 23.51
CA LEU A 295 1.82 -47.38 22.48
C LEU A 295 0.58 -46.44 22.29
N GLU A 296 -0.04 -46.26 21.11
CA GLU A 296 0.26 -46.70 19.73
C GLU A 296 -0.42 -45.75 18.69
N GLY A 297 -0.18 -45.96 17.38
CA GLY A 297 -1.03 -45.42 16.30
C GLY A 297 -0.40 -44.30 15.43
N THR A 298 -0.01 -44.64 14.20
CA THR A 298 0.39 -43.67 13.14
C THR A 298 -0.75 -43.48 12.13
N PRO A 299 -0.87 -42.32 11.43
CA PRO A 299 -0.02 -41.97 10.27
C PRO A 299 0.75 -40.63 10.47
N LYS A 300 1.97 -40.38 9.96
CA LYS A 300 2.49 -40.40 8.56
C LYS A 300 1.75 -39.42 7.63
N GLN A 301 2.38 -38.60 6.77
CA GLN A 301 3.77 -38.18 6.48
C GLN A 301 3.60 -36.88 5.61
N GLU A 302 4.54 -35.98 5.30
CA GLU A 302 6.00 -35.97 5.37
C GLU A 302 6.55 -34.53 5.31
N LYS A 303 7.61 -34.22 6.06
CA LYS A 303 8.54 -33.12 5.79
C LYS A 303 9.83 -33.36 6.57
N TYR A 304 10.93 -33.67 5.88
CA TYR A 304 12.23 -33.91 6.50
C TYR A 304 13.35 -33.12 5.82
N MET A 305 14.14 -32.44 6.64
CA MET A 305 15.53 -32.13 6.31
C MET A 305 16.33 -33.44 6.25
N VAL A 306 17.34 -33.51 5.39
CA VAL A 306 18.44 -34.46 5.55
C VAL A 306 19.76 -33.70 5.41
N SER A 307 20.52 -33.64 6.50
CA SER A 307 21.92 -33.24 6.49
C SER A 307 22.80 -34.43 6.09
N VAL A 308 23.70 -34.25 5.11
CA VAL A 308 24.67 -35.27 4.71
C VAL A 308 26.07 -34.69 4.68
N SER A 309 26.96 -35.19 5.55
CA SER A 309 28.41 -35.03 5.44
C SER A 309 28.98 -36.13 4.51
N PRO A 310 30.13 -35.89 3.84
CA PRO A 310 30.34 -36.43 2.50
C PRO A 310 31.10 -37.77 2.45
N THR A 311 30.56 -38.74 1.71
CA THR A 311 31.28 -39.95 1.28
C THR A 311 30.95 -40.33 -0.17
N MET A 312 31.97 -40.25 -1.03
CA MET A 312 32.15 -40.94 -2.32
C MET A 312 30.97 -41.02 -3.32
N CYS A 313 31.04 -40.20 -4.38
CA CYS A 313 30.68 -40.65 -5.73
C CYS A 313 31.52 -39.88 -6.80
N GLU A 314 32.65 -40.45 -7.22
CA GLU A 314 33.51 -39.83 -8.25
C GLU A 314 32.98 -40.09 -9.68
N ALA A 315 32.14 -39.18 -10.18
CA ALA A 315 31.66 -39.17 -11.56
C ALA A 315 32.37 -38.07 -12.41
N ARG A 316 33.70 -38.20 -12.54
CA ARG A 316 34.55 -37.51 -13.55
C ARG A 316 34.25 -36.02 -13.83
N GLN A 317 34.40 -35.15 -12.82
CA GLN A 317 34.83 -33.77 -13.07
C GLN A 317 36.37 -33.69 -12.97
N PRO A 318 37.05 -32.84 -13.77
CA PRO A 318 38.48 -32.62 -13.61
C PRO A 318 38.74 -31.93 -12.26
N ARG A 319 39.51 -32.57 -11.36
CA ARG A 319 39.75 -32.06 -9.99
C ARG A 319 40.34 -30.64 -9.97
N MET A 320 41.01 -30.20 -11.05
CA MET A 320 41.54 -28.84 -11.25
C MET A 320 40.49 -27.71 -11.35
N ALA A 321 39.19 -28.03 -11.40
CA ALA A 321 38.13 -27.00 -11.46
C ALA A 321 37.75 -26.44 -10.07
N VAL A 322 37.86 -27.24 -9.01
CA VAL A 322 37.32 -26.89 -7.68
C VAL A 322 38.15 -25.80 -7.00
N ASP A 323 39.48 -25.92 -7.04
CA ASP A 323 40.39 -24.95 -6.40
C ASP A 323 40.30 -23.56 -7.07
N LYS A 324 40.19 -23.52 -8.41
CA LYS A 324 39.99 -22.29 -9.18
C LYS A 324 38.77 -21.49 -8.71
N HIS A 325 37.67 -22.15 -8.34
CA HIS A 325 36.48 -21.47 -7.84
C HIS A 325 36.65 -20.90 -6.42
N LYS A 326 37.64 -21.37 -5.64
CA LYS A 326 37.92 -20.85 -4.30
C LYS A 326 38.77 -19.58 -4.35
N GLU A 327 39.87 -19.59 -5.09
CA GLU A 327 40.71 -18.39 -5.32
C GLU A 327 39.93 -17.29 -6.06
N SER A 328 38.97 -17.67 -6.90
CA SER A 328 38.01 -16.75 -7.52
C SER A 328 37.05 -16.12 -6.50
N PHE A 329 36.62 -16.87 -5.49
CA PHE A 329 35.71 -16.36 -4.47
C PHE A 329 36.41 -15.38 -3.51
N ASP A 330 37.66 -15.66 -3.12
CA ASP A 330 38.42 -14.78 -2.23
C ASP A 330 38.67 -13.40 -2.86
N LEU A 331 38.83 -13.33 -4.19
CA LEU A 331 38.86 -12.06 -4.95
C LEU A 331 37.56 -11.27 -4.81
N LEU A 332 36.39 -11.91 -4.94
CA LEU A 332 35.10 -11.23 -4.76
C LEU A 332 34.92 -10.69 -3.34
N VAL A 333 35.38 -11.44 -2.32
CA VAL A 333 35.33 -10.99 -0.93
C VAL A 333 36.22 -9.76 -0.71
N CYS A 334 37.42 -9.72 -1.30
CA CYS A 334 38.25 -8.50 -1.28
C CYS A 334 37.55 -7.34 -2.02
N CYS A 335 36.95 -7.58 -3.19
CA CYS A 335 36.23 -6.54 -3.95
C CYS A 335 35.00 -5.97 -3.23
N VAL A 336 34.44 -6.71 -2.27
CA VAL A 336 33.32 -6.24 -1.43
C VAL A 336 33.84 -5.59 -0.14
N ASN A 337 34.85 -6.18 0.51
CA ASN A 337 35.39 -5.65 1.78
C ASN A 337 36.26 -4.40 1.60
N GLU A 338 36.84 -4.16 0.42
CA GLU A 338 37.65 -2.98 0.13
C GLU A 338 36.86 -1.87 -0.58
N ASN A 339 37.09 -0.62 -0.19
CA ASN A 339 36.57 0.54 -0.91
C ASN A 339 37.46 0.82 -2.14
N LEU A 340 37.16 0.16 -3.26
CA LEU A 340 37.88 0.29 -4.53
C LEU A 340 37.62 1.63 -5.26
N GLY A 341 36.71 2.46 -4.76
CA GLY A 341 36.42 3.78 -5.33
C GLY A 341 35.81 3.76 -6.75
N PHE A 342 36.22 4.74 -7.57
CA PHE A 342 35.59 5.09 -8.83
C PHE A 342 36.63 5.45 -9.91
N GLU A 343 36.46 4.93 -11.13
CA GLU A 343 37.25 5.27 -12.33
C GLU A 343 36.35 6.02 -13.32
N ASP A 344 36.73 7.24 -13.72
CA ASP A 344 35.89 8.19 -14.50
C ASP A 344 34.43 8.34 -14.01
N GLY A 345 34.24 8.23 -12.69
CA GLY A 345 32.93 8.31 -12.04
C GLY A 345 32.07 7.03 -12.12
N LYS A 346 32.61 5.94 -12.66
CA LYS A 346 32.00 4.61 -12.64
C LYS A 346 32.46 3.84 -11.39
N PRO A 347 31.57 3.13 -10.67
CA PRO A 347 31.96 2.33 -9.51
C PRO A 347 32.78 1.10 -9.90
N VAL A 348 33.97 0.98 -9.34
CA VAL A 348 34.97 -0.04 -9.73
C VAL A 348 34.55 -1.44 -9.28
N ALA A 349 34.17 -1.61 -8.00
CA ALA A 349 33.79 -2.92 -7.46
C ALA A 349 32.59 -3.53 -8.21
N ALA A 350 31.57 -2.74 -8.52
CA ALA A 350 30.42 -3.18 -9.33
C ALA A 350 30.82 -3.78 -10.69
N CYS A 351 31.76 -3.14 -11.40
CA CYS A 351 32.18 -3.59 -12.73
C CYS A 351 33.12 -4.80 -12.66
N ILE A 352 34.00 -4.87 -11.66
CA ILE A 352 34.85 -6.05 -11.41
C ILE A 352 34.01 -7.27 -11.04
N ILE A 353 33.06 -7.12 -10.10
CA ILE A 353 32.13 -8.18 -9.72
C ILE A 353 31.37 -8.68 -10.96
N TYR A 354 30.93 -7.78 -11.85
CA TYR A 354 30.29 -8.16 -13.11
C TYR A 354 31.24 -8.89 -14.08
N LYS A 355 32.46 -8.37 -14.34
CA LYS A 355 33.48 -9.06 -15.18
C LYS A 355 33.76 -10.47 -14.67
N CYS A 356 33.96 -10.63 -13.37
CA CYS A 356 34.20 -11.93 -12.73
C CYS A 356 33.03 -12.92 -12.91
N LEU A 357 31.80 -12.49 -12.63
CA LEU A 357 30.60 -13.32 -12.79
C LEU A 357 30.36 -13.74 -14.26
N LEU A 358 30.68 -12.85 -15.20
CA LEU A 358 30.61 -13.13 -16.64
C LEU A 358 31.65 -14.17 -17.06
N GLN A 359 32.93 -13.96 -16.71
CA GLN A 359 34.02 -14.86 -17.11
C GLN A 359 33.86 -16.28 -16.53
N TRP A 360 33.37 -16.40 -15.30
CA TRP A 360 33.09 -17.70 -14.68
C TRP A 360 31.74 -18.31 -15.10
N ARG A 361 31.04 -17.69 -16.07
CA ARG A 361 29.71 -18.10 -16.57
C ARG A 361 28.68 -18.32 -15.46
N ALA A 362 28.78 -17.55 -14.37
CA ALA A 362 27.95 -17.73 -13.17
C ALA A 362 26.44 -17.54 -13.47
N PHE A 363 26.11 -16.77 -14.51
CA PHE A 363 24.74 -16.55 -14.98
C PHE A 363 24.13 -17.73 -15.74
N GLU A 364 24.96 -18.57 -16.38
CA GLU A 364 24.57 -19.79 -17.10
C GLU A 364 24.47 -21.02 -16.16
N ALA A 365 24.92 -20.89 -14.92
CA ALA A 365 25.02 -21.99 -13.96
C ALA A 365 23.67 -22.37 -13.34
N GLU A 366 23.33 -23.67 -13.38
CA GLU A 366 22.09 -24.18 -12.80
C GLU A 366 22.11 -24.24 -11.26
N ARG A 367 23.31 -24.25 -10.67
CA ARG A 367 23.55 -24.14 -9.21
C ARG A 367 24.81 -23.33 -8.98
N THR A 368 24.73 -22.31 -8.14
CA THR A 368 25.89 -21.53 -7.69
C THR A 368 25.58 -20.87 -6.34
N ILE A 369 26.56 -20.86 -5.44
CA ILE A 369 26.51 -20.19 -4.13
C ILE A 369 27.16 -18.80 -4.16
N ILE A 370 27.74 -18.41 -5.31
CA ILE A 370 28.52 -17.16 -5.42
C ILE A 370 27.61 -15.94 -5.23
N PHE A 371 26.42 -15.96 -5.82
CA PHE A 371 25.42 -14.89 -5.70
C PHE A 371 24.98 -14.66 -4.24
N GLU A 372 24.67 -15.73 -3.52
CA GLU A 372 24.23 -15.67 -2.11
C GLU A 372 25.33 -15.03 -1.24
N LYS A 373 26.59 -15.46 -1.41
CA LYS A 373 27.73 -14.92 -0.66
C LYS A 373 28.08 -13.47 -1.01
N ILE A 374 27.91 -13.03 -2.26
CA ILE A 374 28.05 -11.61 -2.62
C ILE A 374 27.02 -10.78 -1.86
N ILE A 375 25.75 -11.20 -1.88
CA ILE A 375 24.66 -10.51 -1.17
C ILE A 375 24.89 -10.54 0.35
N GLU A 376 25.37 -11.65 0.91
CA GLU A 376 25.74 -11.77 2.33
C GLU A 376 26.85 -10.79 2.71
N ALA A 377 27.98 -10.78 1.98
CA ALA A 377 29.11 -9.90 2.26
C ALA A 377 28.72 -8.41 2.19
N ILE A 378 27.98 -8.01 1.15
CA ILE A 378 27.43 -6.65 1.01
C ILE A 378 26.52 -6.31 2.19
N ASN A 379 25.61 -7.21 2.58
CA ASN A 379 24.71 -6.99 3.72
C ASN A 379 25.45 -6.93 5.07
N ASN A 380 26.58 -7.62 5.23
CA ASN A 380 27.37 -7.59 6.46
C ASN A 380 28.04 -6.23 6.65
N ILE A 381 28.68 -5.68 5.61
CA ILE A 381 29.27 -4.33 5.64
C ILE A 381 28.19 -3.28 5.93
N ILE A 382 27.06 -3.33 5.21
CA ILE A 382 25.93 -2.41 5.40
C ILE A 382 25.36 -2.45 6.82
N GLN A 383 25.48 -3.58 7.54
CA GLN A 383 25.04 -3.68 8.94
C GLN A 383 26.10 -3.16 9.91
N VAL A 384 27.33 -3.68 9.82
CA VAL A 384 28.43 -3.34 10.74
C VAL A 384 28.80 -1.86 10.68
N GLU A 385 28.75 -1.26 9.49
CA GLU A 385 29.16 0.13 9.27
C GLU A 385 27.97 1.04 8.89
N SER A 386 26.75 0.68 9.33
CA SER A 386 25.50 1.43 9.05
C SER A 386 25.48 2.88 9.56
N GLU A 387 26.35 3.22 10.51
CA GLU A 387 26.57 4.59 11.01
C GLU A 387 27.68 5.34 10.25
N ASN A 388 28.50 4.64 9.44
CA ASN A 388 29.52 5.27 8.62
C ASN A 388 28.89 5.94 7.40
N ASN A 389 28.82 7.27 7.50
CA ASN A 389 27.96 8.12 6.68
C ASN A 389 28.28 8.05 5.16
N ASP A 390 29.51 7.68 4.79
CA ASP A 390 29.98 7.64 3.39
C ASP A 390 29.86 6.25 2.73
N ILE A 391 29.67 5.18 3.52
CA ILE A 391 29.64 3.79 3.03
C ILE A 391 28.30 3.44 2.37
N LEU A 392 27.17 3.92 2.91
CA LEU A 392 25.86 3.69 2.29
C LEU A 392 25.74 4.36 0.90
N PRO A 393 26.18 5.62 0.68
CA PRO A 393 26.29 6.20 -0.66
C PRO A 393 27.18 5.42 -1.64
N TYR A 394 28.36 4.93 -1.20
CA TYR A 394 29.24 4.09 -2.03
C TYR A 394 28.53 2.80 -2.48
N TRP A 395 27.86 2.11 -1.55
CA TRP A 395 27.11 0.89 -1.87
C TRP A 395 25.85 1.14 -2.70
N LEU A 396 25.18 2.28 -2.54
CA LEU A 396 24.06 2.67 -3.39
C LEU A 396 24.50 2.83 -4.85
N SER A 397 25.64 3.50 -5.10
CA SER A 397 26.18 3.64 -6.46
C SER A 397 26.58 2.27 -7.03
N ASN A 398 27.40 1.49 -6.30
CA ASN A 398 27.84 0.16 -6.72
C ASN A 398 26.68 -0.80 -7.04
N ALA A 399 25.73 -0.96 -6.10
CA ALA A 399 24.59 -1.86 -6.28
C ALA A 399 23.71 -1.43 -7.47
N SER A 400 23.53 -0.11 -7.69
CA SER A 400 22.72 0.39 -8.81
C SER A 400 23.34 0.12 -10.18
N VAL A 401 24.66 0.24 -10.31
CA VAL A 401 25.38 -0.04 -11.56
C VAL A 401 25.43 -1.55 -11.82
N LEU A 402 25.73 -2.37 -10.80
CA LEU A 402 25.68 -3.83 -10.93
C LEU A 402 24.27 -4.29 -11.35
N LEU A 403 23.21 -3.75 -10.74
CA LEU A 403 21.83 -4.06 -11.12
C LEU A 403 21.51 -3.64 -12.56
N CYS A 404 22.02 -2.50 -13.03
CA CYS A 404 21.85 -2.07 -14.42
C CYS A 404 22.59 -2.96 -15.42
N LEU A 405 23.80 -3.44 -15.08
CA LEU A 405 24.55 -4.40 -15.90
C LEU A 405 23.80 -5.74 -16.01
N LEU A 406 23.25 -6.24 -14.89
CA LEU A 406 22.39 -7.43 -14.89
C LEU A 406 21.06 -7.21 -15.64
N GLN A 407 20.46 -6.03 -15.56
CA GLN A 407 19.21 -5.72 -16.27
C GLN A 407 19.37 -5.66 -17.79
N ARG A 408 20.55 -5.29 -18.29
CA ARG A 408 20.79 -5.06 -19.74
C ARG A 408 21.33 -6.28 -20.49
N ASN A 409 21.97 -7.22 -19.80
CA ASN A 409 22.69 -8.34 -20.45
C ASN A 409 22.12 -9.74 -20.11
N LEU A 410 21.15 -9.84 -19.20
CA LEU A 410 20.48 -11.11 -18.87
C LEU A 410 19.14 -11.24 -19.59
N LYS A 411 19.01 -12.25 -20.47
CA LYS A 411 17.72 -12.59 -21.09
C LYS A 411 16.79 -13.25 -20.08
N THR A 412 15.73 -12.53 -19.69
CA THR A 412 14.57 -13.15 -19.02
C THR A 412 13.66 -13.79 -20.05
N ASN A 413 13.83 -15.09 -20.30
CA ASN A 413 12.88 -15.86 -21.12
C ASN A 413 11.48 -15.79 -20.47
N GLY A 414 10.49 -15.35 -21.26
CA GLY A 414 9.16 -14.99 -20.77
C GLY A 414 8.33 -16.18 -20.29
N PHE A 415 8.39 -16.47 -19.00
CA PHE A 415 7.40 -17.25 -18.26
C PHE A 415 7.01 -16.47 -17.01
N ILE A 416 5.73 -16.51 -16.62
CA ILE A 416 5.11 -15.63 -15.61
C ILE A 416 4.91 -14.17 -16.09
N GLU A 417 4.26 -14.00 -17.23
CA GLU A 417 3.24 -12.95 -17.37
C GLU A 417 1.88 -13.62 -17.64
N THR A 418 0.80 -13.11 -17.03
CA THR A 418 -0.55 -13.64 -17.24
C THR A 418 -1.20 -13.01 -18.48
N PRO A 419 -1.99 -13.78 -19.27
CA PRO A 419 -2.47 -13.34 -20.58
C PRO A 419 -3.62 -12.33 -20.48
N ASN A 420 -3.27 -11.07 -20.17
CA ASN A 420 -4.24 -10.00 -19.97
C ASN A 420 -4.80 -9.51 -21.32
N ARG A 421 -5.90 -10.14 -21.76
CA ARG A 421 -6.63 -9.81 -22.99
C ARG A 421 -6.91 -8.32 -23.11
N ARG A 422 -6.28 -7.66 -24.09
CA ARG A 422 -6.83 -6.43 -24.70
C ARG A 422 -6.95 -6.60 -26.21
N PHE A 423 -8.19 -6.66 -26.67
CA PHE A 423 -8.52 -6.58 -28.08
C PHE A 423 -8.03 -5.25 -28.66
N THR A 424 -7.27 -5.31 -29.75
CA THR A 424 -7.21 -4.23 -30.74
C THR A 424 -7.63 -4.79 -32.08
N LEU A 425 -8.93 -4.66 -32.37
CA LEU A 425 -9.46 -4.89 -33.71
C LEU A 425 -8.96 -3.78 -34.63
N SER A 426 -8.15 -4.13 -35.62
CA SER A 426 -8.08 -3.41 -36.88
C SER A 426 -7.85 -4.43 -38.00
N ALA A 427 -8.46 -4.21 -39.16
CA ALA A 427 -8.63 -5.26 -40.15
C ALA A 427 -7.49 -5.30 -41.18
N ALA A 428 -7.03 -6.51 -41.49
CA ALA A 428 -6.32 -6.84 -42.73
C ALA A 428 -6.90 -8.15 -43.27
N ILE A 429 -7.88 -8.05 -44.18
CA ILE A 429 -8.47 -9.19 -44.86
C ILE A 429 -7.62 -9.52 -46.09
N SER A 430 -7.13 -10.76 -46.16
CA SER A 430 -6.87 -11.58 -47.35
C SER A 430 -5.65 -12.46 -47.10
N GLY A 431 -5.72 -13.74 -47.45
CA GLY A 431 -4.61 -14.66 -47.32
C GLY A 431 -4.43 -15.50 -48.58
N ARG A 432 -3.20 -15.94 -48.84
CA ARG A 432 -2.90 -17.11 -49.68
C ARG A 432 -1.47 -17.62 -49.42
N MET A 433 -1.27 -18.88 -49.76
CA MET A 433 0.01 -19.60 -49.69
C MET A 433 1.09 -18.96 -50.58
N THR A 434 2.34 -18.99 -50.11
CA THR A 434 3.46 -19.57 -50.87
C THR A 434 4.46 -20.19 -49.89
N ARG A 435 5.29 -21.13 -50.37
CA ARG A 435 6.22 -21.93 -49.56
C ARG A 435 7.63 -21.80 -50.13
N ALA A 436 8.60 -21.56 -49.25
CA ALA A 436 10.06 -21.65 -49.45
C ALA A 436 10.73 -20.76 -50.52
N LEU A 437 11.79 -20.05 -50.08
CA LEU A 437 13.08 -20.06 -50.77
C LEU A 437 14.19 -19.59 -49.80
N ARG A 438 15.38 -20.21 -49.89
CA ARG A 438 16.60 -19.77 -49.19
C ARG A 438 17.46 -18.96 -50.16
N SER A 439 17.97 -17.80 -49.72
CA SER A 439 19.32 -17.34 -50.09
C SER A 439 19.79 -16.24 -49.10
N PRO A 440 21.10 -16.12 -48.77
CA PRO A 440 21.59 -15.20 -47.74
C PRO A 440 22.19 -13.88 -48.30
N LEU A 441 22.92 -13.16 -47.43
CA LEU A 441 23.59 -11.86 -47.59
C LEU A 441 22.71 -10.59 -47.51
N LYS A 442 22.82 -9.90 -46.37
CA LYS A 442 23.41 -8.56 -46.37
C LYS A 442 24.11 -8.27 -45.05
N LEU A 443 25.28 -7.62 -45.12
CA LEU A 443 26.07 -7.23 -43.96
C LEU A 443 25.40 -6.07 -43.20
N GLY A 444 25.41 -6.18 -41.88
CA GLY A 444 25.23 -5.11 -40.89
C GLY A 444 26.12 -5.46 -39.70
N PRO A 445 26.64 -4.48 -38.93
CA PRO A 445 27.63 -4.76 -37.90
C PRO A 445 27.05 -5.59 -36.75
N GLU A 446 27.83 -6.53 -36.23
CA GLU A 446 27.56 -7.15 -34.93
C GLU A 446 28.00 -6.18 -33.83
N ASP A 447 27.05 -5.62 -33.08
CA ASP A 447 27.33 -5.11 -31.73
C ASP A 447 27.45 -6.32 -30.81
N GLY A 448 28.65 -6.52 -30.26
CA GLY A 448 29.08 -7.74 -29.56
C GLY A 448 28.48 -7.99 -28.17
N ASN A 449 27.21 -7.63 -27.94
CA ASN A 449 26.51 -7.99 -26.71
C ASN A 449 26.10 -9.47 -26.76
N SER A 450 26.93 -10.33 -26.17
CA SER A 450 26.61 -11.74 -25.92
C SER A 450 25.53 -11.88 -24.85
N ASP A 451 24.27 -11.66 -25.25
CA ASP A 451 23.08 -11.88 -24.42
C ASP A 451 23.13 -13.23 -23.69
N VAL A 452 23.27 -13.21 -22.36
CA VAL A 452 23.45 -14.44 -21.58
C VAL A 452 22.10 -15.05 -21.22
N ASP A 453 21.93 -16.35 -21.52
CA ASP A 453 20.75 -17.15 -21.16
C ASP A 453 20.72 -17.41 -19.64
N ALA A 454 20.11 -16.49 -18.91
CA ALA A 454 20.12 -16.45 -17.46
C ALA A 454 19.32 -17.62 -16.84
N LYS A 455 20.00 -18.46 -16.05
CA LYS A 455 19.36 -19.49 -15.23
C LYS A 455 18.70 -18.88 -13.98
N TYR A 456 17.83 -19.67 -13.33
CA TYR A 456 17.10 -19.27 -12.12
C TYR A 456 17.96 -18.61 -11.02
N PRO A 457 19.18 -19.07 -10.68
CA PRO A 457 20.02 -18.41 -9.67
C PRO A 457 20.37 -16.95 -10.02
N ALA A 458 20.56 -16.61 -11.30
CA ALA A 458 20.84 -15.25 -11.74
C ALA A 458 19.61 -14.32 -11.65
N ILE A 459 18.42 -14.88 -11.88
CA ILE A 459 17.14 -14.16 -11.71
C ILE A 459 16.90 -13.87 -10.22
N LEU A 460 17.18 -14.85 -9.34
CA LEU A 460 17.10 -14.68 -7.89
C LEU A 460 18.12 -13.64 -7.38
N PHE A 461 19.37 -13.68 -7.89
CA PHE A 461 20.39 -12.67 -7.57
C PHE A 461 19.97 -11.25 -7.94
N LYS A 462 19.36 -11.06 -9.12
CA LYS A 462 18.80 -9.76 -9.55
C LYS A 462 17.71 -9.26 -8.60
N GLN A 463 16.85 -10.14 -8.10
CA GLN A 463 15.82 -9.80 -7.10
C GLN A 463 16.44 -9.45 -5.74
N GLN A 464 17.38 -10.26 -5.24
CA GLN A 464 18.11 -10.02 -3.99
C GLN A 464 18.91 -8.70 -4.03
N LEU A 465 19.55 -8.37 -5.15
CA LEU A 465 20.26 -7.11 -5.34
C LEU A 465 19.32 -5.91 -5.40
N THR A 466 18.12 -6.08 -5.97
CA THR A 466 17.07 -5.04 -5.93
C THR A 466 16.65 -4.76 -4.49
N ALA A 467 16.31 -5.79 -3.70
CA ALA A 467 15.96 -5.64 -2.29
C ALA A 467 17.13 -5.09 -1.44
N CYS A 468 18.37 -5.41 -1.79
CA CYS A 468 19.56 -4.83 -1.16
C CYS A 468 19.69 -3.32 -1.44
N LEU A 469 19.48 -2.90 -2.69
CA LEU A 469 19.46 -1.49 -3.09
C LEU A 469 18.33 -0.70 -2.38
N GLU A 470 17.14 -1.29 -2.27
CA GLU A 470 16.01 -0.74 -1.52
C GLU A 470 16.34 -0.59 -0.03
N LYS A 471 16.98 -1.60 0.58
CA LYS A 471 17.48 -1.55 1.97
C LYS A 471 18.51 -0.44 2.18
N ILE A 472 19.49 -0.29 1.26
CA ILE A 472 20.48 0.80 1.33
C ILE A 472 19.80 2.17 1.26
N PHE A 473 18.87 2.36 0.32
CA PHE A 473 18.11 3.61 0.18
C PHE A 473 17.28 3.92 1.44
N GLY A 474 16.63 2.91 2.02
CA GLY A 474 15.90 3.03 3.29
C GLY A 474 16.80 3.45 4.45
N LEU A 475 17.95 2.81 4.63
CA LEU A 475 18.93 3.16 5.67
C LEU A 475 19.46 4.59 5.51
N ILE A 476 19.76 5.03 4.28
CA ILE A 476 20.15 6.42 4.01
C ILE A 476 19.02 7.38 4.40
N ARG A 477 17.80 7.15 3.92
CA ARG A 477 16.61 7.96 4.27
C ARG A 477 16.43 8.05 5.78
N ASP A 478 16.55 6.94 6.49
CA ASP A 478 16.22 6.86 7.92
C ASP A 478 17.34 7.42 8.82
N ASN A 479 18.60 7.37 8.38
CA ASN A 479 19.70 8.15 8.99
C ASN A 479 19.48 9.66 8.76
N LEU A 480 19.17 10.09 7.53
CA LEU A 480 18.97 11.50 7.21
C LEU A 480 17.75 12.11 7.91
N LYS A 481 16.64 11.35 8.03
CA LYS A 481 15.48 11.76 8.84
C LYS A 481 15.86 11.98 10.31
N ARG A 482 16.74 11.15 10.87
CA ARG A 482 17.24 11.25 12.26
C ARG A 482 18.09 12.50 12.49
N GLU A 483 19.08 12.75 11.62
CA GLU A 483 19.92 13.95 11.68
C GLU A 483 19.08 15.23 11.50
N LEU A 484 18.22 15.25 10.49
CA LEU A 484 17.39 16.41 10.14
C LEU A 484 16.28 16.71 11.17
N LEU A 485 15.73 15.69 11.86
CA LEU A 485 14.74 15.91 12.93
C LEU A 485 15.33 16.77 14.07
N SER A 486 16.62 16.58 14.39
CA SER A 486 17.34 17.39 15.39
C SER A 486 17.42 18.86 14.98
N LEU A 487 17.74 19.15 13.71
CA LEU A 487 17.81 20.51 13.18
C LEU A 487 16.41 21.16 13.04
N LEU A 488 15.42 20.40 12.56
CA LEU A 488 14.04 20.86 12.45
C LEU A 488 13.42 21.19 13.81
N SER A 489 13.79 20.45 14.87
CA SER A 489 13.33 20.74 16.24
C SER A 489 13.59 22.20 16.66
N GLN A 490 14.69 22.78 16.18
CA GLN A 490 15.17 24.14 16.45
C GLN A 490 14.57 25.18 15.49
N CYS A 491 13.93 24.76 14.39
CA CYS A 491 13.37 25.63 13.36
C CYS A 491 11.84 25.81 13.44
N ILE A 492 11.17 25.07 14.31
CA ILE A 492 9.70 25.07 14.45
C ILE A 492 9.16 26.35 15.12
N GLN A 493 9.93 26.94 16.04
CA GLN A 493 9.58 28.20 16.70
C GLN A 493 10.67 29.27 16.48
N ALA A 494 10.24 30.49 16.16
CA ALA A 494 11.11 31.67 16.05
C ALA A 494 11.94 31.87 17.34
N PRO A 495 13.27 32.09 17.24
CA PRO A 495 14.12 32.36 18.39
C PRO A 495 13.59 33.56 19.19
N LYS A 496 13.06 33.28 20.38
CA LYS A 496 12.55 34.30 21.29
C LYS A 496 13.73 35.12 21.80
N SER A 497 13.87 36.35 21.31
CA SER A 497 14.83 37.32 21.87
C SER A 497 14.60 37.44 23.37
N THR A 498 15.54 36.93 24.17
CA THR A 498 15.43 36.87 25.62
C THR A 498 15.29 38.28 26.19
N ARG A 499 14.06 38.66 26.59
CA ARG A 499 13.86 39.89 27.37
C ARG A 499 14.62 39.70 28.68
N ALA A 500 15.74 40.41 28.81
CA ALA A 500 16.44 40.51 30.08
C ALA A 500 15.44 40.98 31.16
N PRO A 501 15.43 40.39 32.37
CA PRO A 501 14.58 40.85 33.45
C PRO A 501 14.91 42.32 33.75
N THR A 502 13.89 43.12 34.07
CA THR A 502 14.00 44.58 34.22
C THR A 502 14.72 44.99 35.52
N GLY A 503 16.02 44.71 35.59
CA GLY A 503 16.96 45.27 36.57
C GLY A 503 17.70 46.48 35.96
N ARG A 504 17.86 47.55 36.74
CA ARG A 504 18.54 48.78 36.29
C ARG A 504 20.06 48.59 36.28
N SER A 505 20.71 48.78 35.13
CA SER A 505 22.11 49.22 35.06
C SER A 505 22.33 50.14 33.84
N SER A 506 23.52 50.74 33.74
CA SER A 506 23.78 51.95 32.94
C SER A 506 24.16 51.69 31.48
N LYS A 507 23.96 52.72 30.64
CA LYS A 507 24.29 52.74 29.21
C LYS A 507 25.79 52.51 28.96
N LEU A 508 26.11 51.63 28.01
CA LEU A 508 27.34 51.63 27.23
C LEU A 508 27.01 51.29 25.77
N PRO A 509 27.38 52.13 24.77
CA PRO A 509 27.10 51.86 23.37
C PRO A 509 28.27 51.08 22.72
N GLY A 510 28.15 49.75 22.61
CA GLY A 510 29.17 48.93 21.97
C GLY A 510 28.71 47.50 21.69
N VAL A 511 28.58 47.17 20.40
CA VAL A 511 28.51 45.82 19.78
C VAL A 511 27.95 44.69 20.69
N SER A 512 26.63 44.54 20.69
CA SER A 512 26.03 43.24 21.00
C SER A 512 25.94 42.42 19.71
N PRO A 513 26.50 41.20 19.62
CA PRO A 513 26.34 40.35 18.47
C PRO A 513 24.91 39.79 18.47
N HIS A 514 24.03 40.42 17.69
CA HIS A 514 22.76 39.80 17.33
C HIS A 514 23.05 38.50 16.57
N LEU A 515 22.75 37.35 17.19
CA LEU A 515 22.68 36.09 16.44
C LEU A 515 21.72 36.30 15.25
N PRO A 516 22.11 35.94 14.01
CA PRO A 516 21.23 36.10 12.87
C PRO A 516 19.97 35.27 13.11
N LEU A 517 18.79 35.90 12.93
CA LEU A 517 17.50 35.29 13.26
C LEU A 517 17.29 33.93 12.55
N ASN A 518 17.97 33.73 11.42
CA ASN A 518 17.87 32.55 10.57
C ASN A 518 18.95 31.48 10.85
N SER A 519 19.82 31.63 11.86
CA SER A 519 20.97 30.73 12.10
C SER A 519 20.60 29.24 12.10
N ASN A 520 19.44 28.89 12.67
CA ASN A 520 18.97 27.50 12.75
C ASN A 520 18.61 26.95 11.36
N TRP A 521 18.09 27.80 10.46
CA TRP A 521 17.82 27.47 9.06
C TRP A 521 19.11 27.41 8.24
N GLU A 522 20.12 28.22 8.55
CA GLU A 522 21.44 28.16 7.92
C GLU A 522 22.07 26.78 8.15
N SER A 523 21.96 26.21 9.36
CA SER A 523 22.40 24.83 9.64
C SER A 523 21.64 23.75 8.85
N ILE A 524 20.36 23.95 8.50
CA ILE A 524 19.64 23.04 7.58
C ILE A 524 20.19 23.16 6.15
N ILE A 525 20.53 24.36 5.69
CA ILE A 525 21.15 24.58 4.38
C ILE A 525 22.55 23.97 4.33
N GLU A 526 23.34 24.07 5.40
CA GLU A 526 24.64 23.41 5.54
C GLU A 526 24.53 21.88 5.52
N PHE A 527 23.56 21.31 6.24
CA PHE A 527 23.24 19.88 6.18
C PHE A 527 22.87 19.44 4.75
N LEU A 528 21.99 20.16 4.05
CA LEU A 528 21.59 19.86 2.68
C LEU A 528 22.76 19.96 1.69
N ASN A 529 23.65 20.95 1.88
CA ASN A 529 24.89 21.08 1.10
C ASN A 529 25.85 19.91 1.35
N SER A 530 26.05 19.52 2.61
CA SER A 530 26.89 18.38 3.01
C SER A 530 26.37 17.06 2.43
N LEU A 531 25.06 16.82 2.53
CA LEU A 531 24.36 15.69 1.91
C LEU A 531 24.58 15.63 0.39
N LEU A 532 24.33 16.73 -0.32
CA LEU A 532 24.50 16.79 -1.78
C LEU A 532 25.97 16.62 -2.19
N LEU A 533 26.91 17.16 -1.41
CA LEU A 533 28.34 16.99 -1.65
C LEU A 533 28.75 15.51 -1.51
N ARG A 534 28.39 14.87 -0.39
CA ARG A 534 28.68 13.46 -0.11
C ARG A 534 28.13 12.54 -1.20
N LEU A 535 26.83 12.66 -1.52
CA LEU A 535 26.19 11.86 -2.56
C LEU A 535 26.88 12.02 -3.93
N ARG A 536 27.39 13.22 -4.26
CA ARG A 536 28.12 13.47 -5.50
C ARG A 536 29.58 12.98 -5.46
N GLN A 537 30.23 12.98 -4.30
CA GLN A 537 31.58 12.42 -4.12
C GLN A 537 31.58 10.89 -4.26
N SER A 538 30.54 10.22 -3.76
CA SER A 538 30.31 8.78 -3.95
C SER A 538 29.65 8.43 -5.30
N TYR A 539 29.68 9.35 -6.28
CA TYR A 539 29.07 9.23 -7.61
C TYR A 539 27.68 8.55 -7.61
N VAL A 540 26.81 8.94 -6.68
CA VAL A 540 25.44 8.43 -6.63
C VAL A 540 24.67 8.98 -7.85
N PRO A 541 24.00 8.13 -8.64
CA PRO A 541 23.28 8.59 -9.83
C PRO A 541 22.23 9.66 -9.51
N SER A 542 22.12 10.68 -10.36
CA SER A 542 21.24 11.84 -10.12
C SER A 542 19.76 11.47 -9.94
N PHE A 543 19.33 10.33 -10.47
CA PHE A 543 18.05 9.69 -10.15
C PHE A 543 17.83 9.47 -8.65
N PHE A 544 18.76 8.80 -7.97
CA PHE A 544 18.64 8.51 -6.54
C PHE A 544 18.84 9.77 -5.69
N ILE A 545 19.78 10.65 -6.06
CA ILE A 545 19.94 11.95 -5.38
C ILE A 545 18.62 12.72 -5.39
N ARG A 546 17.92 12.77 -6.53
CA ARG A 546 16.60 13.41 -6.63
C ARG A 546 15.55 12.75 -5.75
N LYS A 547 15.49 11.41 -5.73
CA LYS A 547 14.56 10.66 -4.86
C LYS A 547 14.84 10.91 -3.36
N ILE A 548 16.12 11.00 -2.96
CA ILE A 548 16.52 11.36 -1.59
C ILE A 548 16.09 12.80 -1.27
N ILE A 549 16.38 13.77 -2.13
CA ILE A 549 16.02 15.18 -1.89
C ILE A 549 14.50 15.36 -1.82
N THR A 550 13.71 14.70 -2.67
CA THR A 550 12.24 14.72 -2.58
C THR A 550 11.75 14.15 -1.26
N GLN A 551 12.27 13.01 -0.82
CA GLN A 551 11.93 12.40 0.49
C GLN A 551 12.33 13.31 1.68
N VAL A 552 13.50 13.94 1.61
CA VAL A 552 13.95 14.93 2.62
C VAL A 552 13.01 16.14 2.68
N PHE A 553 12.62 16.71 1.54
CA PHE A 553 11.72 17.87 1.50
C PHE A 553 10.28 17.54 1.93
N SER A 554 9.80 16.33 1.63
CA SER A 554 8.52 15.83 2.16
C SER A 554 8.58 15.65 3.69
N PHE A 555 9.67 15.12 4.23
CA PHE A 555 9.86 15.04 5.69
C PHE A 555 9.91 16.43 6.37
N ILE A 556 10.58 17.42 5.77
CA ILE A 556 10.54 18.82 6.24
C ILE A 556 9.09 19.34 6.27
N ASN A 557 8.32 19.10 5.22
CA ASN A 557 6.91 19.50 5.16
C ASN A 557 6.10 18.88 6.31
N ILE A 558 6.17 17.55 6.45
CA ILE A 558 5.42 16.78 7.45
C ILE A 558 5.77 17.23 8.87
N GLN A 559 7.05 17.32 9.21
CA GLN A 559 7.50 17.67 10.57
C GLN A 559 7.11 19.10 10.98
N LEU A 560 7.29 20.08 10.09
CA LEU A 560 6.92 21.46 10.37
C LEU A 560 5.40 21.64 10.44
N PHE A 561 4.65 21.03 9.52
CA PHE A 561 3.20 21.15 9.44
C PHE A 561 2.49 20.44 10.61
N ASN A 562 2.89 19.21 10.93
CA ASN A 562 2.36 18.49 12.10
C ASN A 562 2.69 19.25 13.39
N SER A 563 3.91 19.79 13.51
CA SER A 563 4.27 20.63 14.66
C SER A 563 3.40 21.87 14.80
N LEU A 564 3.10 22.55 13.69
CA LEU A 564 2.21 23.70 13.63
C LEU A 564 0.77 23.34 14.02
N LEU A 565 0.27 22.16 13.64
CA LEU A 565 -1.07 21.67 13.99
C LEU A 565 -1.21 21.13 15.43
N LEU A 566 -0.09 20.78 16.07
CA LEU A 566 -0.05 20.31 17.45
C LEU A 566 0.18 21.44 18.48
N ARG A 567 0.92 22.50 18.12
CA ARG A 567 1.39 23.55 19.05
C ARG A 567 0.78 24.92 18.78
N ARG A 568 0.08 25.47 19.78
CA ARG A 568 -0.59 26.79 19.69
C ARG A 568 0.41 27.93 19.51
N GLU A 569 1.55 27.83 20.17
CA GLU A 569 2.68 28.75 20.11
C GLU A 569 3.47 28.72 18.79
N CYS A 570 3.10 27.82 17.86
CA CYS A 570 3.60 27.81 16.49
C CYS A 570 2.64 28.52 15.52
N CYS A 571 1.37 28.72 15.90
CA CYS A 571 0.34 29.43 15.13
C CYS A 571 0.29 30.92 15.49
N THR A 572 1.41 31.65 15.35
CA THR A 572 1.44 33.11 15.52
C THR A 572 1.81 33.84 14.23
N PHE A 573 1.66 35.17 14.21
CA PHE A 573 2.12 35.96 13.07
C PHE A 573 3.65 35.88 12.95
N SER A 574 4.38 36.14 14.05
CA SER A 574 5.84 36.15 14.03
C SER A 574 6.44 34.79 13.64
N ASN A 575 5.82 33.69 14.07
CA ASN A 575 6.28 32.35 13.71
C ASN A 575 5.99 32.03 12.24
N GLY A 576 4.85 32.46 11.71
CA GLY A 576 4.55 32.37 10.28
C GLY A 576 5.56 33.15 9.43
N GLU A 577 5.95 34.35 9.86
CA GLU A 577 6.96 35.18 9.20
C GLU A 577 8.37 34.54 9.23
N TYR A 578 8.77 33.97 10.37
CA TYR A 578 10.02 33.24 10.54
C TYR A 578 10.10 31.98 9.66
N VAL A 579 9.12 31.07 9.77
CA VAL A 579 9.11 29.82 9.00
C VAL A 579 8.99 30.11 7.50
N LYS A 580 8.22 31.14 7.10
CA LYS A 580 8.16 31.58 5.69
C LYS A 580 9.51 32.08 5.18
N SER A 581 10.31 32.73 6.02
CA SER A 581 11.66 33.17 5.66
C SER A 581 12.62 32.00 5.48
N GLY A 582 12.56 30.99 6.36
CA GLY A 582 13.30 29.73 6.21
C GLY A 582 12.92 28.92 4.97
N LEU A 583 11.62 28.84 4.66
CA LEU A 583 11.13 28.22 3.42
C LEU A 583 11.63 28.94 2.16
N ALA A 584 11.84 30.26 2.19
CA ALA A 584 12.44 31.00 1.08
C ALA A 584 13.95 30.71 0.91
N MET A 585 14.66 30.39 1.98
CA MET A 585 16.05 29.88 1.90
C MET A 585 16.09 28.48 1.26
N LEU A 586 15.12 27.62 1.57
CA LEU A 586 14.95 26.31 0.93
C LEU A 586 14.52 26.42 -0.54
N GLU A 587 13.66 27.40 -0.90
CA GLU A 587 13.31 27.71 -2.30
C GLU A 587 14.55 28.12 -3.10
N LYS A 588 15.37 29.01 -2.53
CA LYS A 588 16.64 29.43 -3.14
C LYS A 588 17.60 28.25 -3.29
N TRP A 589 17.75 27.39 -2.28
CA TRP A 589 18.62 26.22 -2.38
C TRP A 589 18.19 25.26 -3.50
N ILE A 590 16.88 25.03 -3.68
CA ILE A 590 16.37 24.28 -4.84
C ILE A 590 16.64 24.99 -6.17
N ALA A 591 16.65 26.33 -6.21
CA ALA A 591 16.97 27.07 -7.43
C ALA A 591 18.49 27.05 -7.76
N ASP A 592 19.34 27.06 -6.74
CA ASP A 592 20.81 26.97 -6.88
C ASP A 592 21.25 25.53 -7.23
N VAL A 593 20.53 24.50 -6.77
CA VAL A 593 20.74 23.08 -7.12
C VAL A 593 19.97 22.71 -8.38
N THR A 594 20.69 22.41 -9.48
CA THR A 594 20.11 22.17 -10.81
C THR A 594 18.93 21.17 -10.83
N GLU A 595 18.00 21.35 -11.78
CA GLU A 595 16.81 20.48 -12.00
C GLU A 595 17.15 18.98 -12.05
N GLU A 596 18.39 18.64 -12.44
CA GLU A 596 18.91 17.28 -12.43
C GLU A 596 18.88 16.64 -11.02
N PHE A 597 19.28 17.36 -9.99
CA PHE A 597 19.34 16.85 -8.63
C PHE A 597 18.12 17.24 -7.79
N ALA A 598 17.63 18.49 -7.87
CA ALA A 598 16.50 18.93 -7.04
C ALA A 598 15.12 18.53 -7.62
N GLY A 599 15.00 18.40 -8.94
CA GLY A 599 13.76 18.00 -9.61
C GLY A 599 12.54 18.86 -9.24
N THR A 600 11.47 18.22 -8.80
CA THR A 600 10.20 18.86 -8.40
C THR A 600 10.08 19.13 -6.90
N SER A 601 11.11 18.86 -6.09
CA SER A 601 11.03 18.74 -4.61
C SER A 601 10.48 19.97 -3.86
N TRP A 602 10.40 21.14 -4.51
CA TRP A 602 9.72 22.33 -3.99
C TRP A 602 8.20 22.17 -3.81
N HIS A 603 7.59 21.21 -4.51
CA HIS A 603 6.17 20.91 -4.44
C HIS A 603 5.79 20.13 -3.17
N GLU A 604 6.73 19.38 -2.59
CA GLU A 604 6.52 18.60 -1.36
C GLU A 604 6.24 19.50 -0.14
N LEU A 605 6.75 20.74 -0.16
CA LEU A 605 6.55 21.74 0.89
C LEU A 605 5.18 22.45 0.82
N ASN A 606 4.23 21.97 0.00
CA ASN A 606 2.96 22.65 -0.25
C ASN A 606 2.11 22.89 1.02
N TYR A 607 1.97 21.90 1.92
CA TYR A 607 1.15 22.05 3.13
C TYR A 607 1.72 23.12 4.08
N ILE A 608 3.01 23.06 4.41
CA ILE A 608 3.63 24.06 5.29
C ILE A 608 3.65 25.46 4.64
N ARG A 609 3.93 25.54 3.33
CA ARG A 609 3.92 26.82 2.59
C ARG A 609 2.55 27.49 2.60
N GLN A 610 1.47 26.73 2.40
CA GLN A 610 0.11 27.26 2.45
C GLN A 610 -0.28 27.65 3.89
N ALA A 611 0.05 26.82 4.89
CA ALA A 611 -0.21 27.12 6.29
C ALA A 611 0.45 28.43 6.76
N VAL A 612 1.76 28.61 6.54
CA VAL A 612 2.45 29.84 6.95
C VAL A 612 2.15 31.03 6.04
N GLY A 613 1.86 30.78 4.76
CA GLY A 613 1.33 31.77 3.83
C GLY A 613 0.03 32.39 4.36
N PHE A 614 -0.89 31.56 4.82
CA PHE A 614 -2.15 31.97 5.45
C PHE A 614 -1.94 32.68 6.80
N LEU A 615 -1.05 32.19 7.68
CA LEU A 615 -0.74 32.83 8.96
C LEU A 615 -0.25 34.29 8.82
N VAL A 616 0.48 34.62 7.74
CA VAL A 616 1.06 35.95 7.48
C VAL A 616 0.07 36.92 6.79
N ILE A 617 -1.14 36.47 6.40
CA ILE A 617 -2.19 37.35 5.88
C ILE A 617 -2.69 38.28 6.99
N HIS A 618 -2.67 39.60 6.77
CA HIS A 618 -3.10 40.56 7.79
C HIS A 618 -4.64 40.68 7.91
N GLN A 619 -5.38 40.52 6.81
CA GLN A 619 -6.84 40.75 6.76
C GLN A 619 -7.65 39.44 6.77
N LYS A 620 -7.25 38.42 7.55
CA LYS A 620 -7.89 37.09 7.60
C LYS A 620 -9.41 37.16 7.77
N LYS A 621 -9.89 38.07 8.64
CA LYS A 621 -11.31 38.30 8.92
C LYS A 621 -12.17 38.66 7.69
N ARG A 622 -11.57 39.18 6.61
CA ARG A 622 -12.26 39.54 5.36
C ARG A 622 -12.31 38.39 4.34
N LYS A 623 -11.69 37.25 4.62
CA LYS A 623 -11.65 36.11 3.70
C LYS A 623 -12.86 35.19 3.92
N THR A 624 -13.57 34.92 2.84
CA THR A 624 -14.65 33.93 2.82
C THR A 624 -14.09 32.52 2.93
N LEU A 625 -14.94 31.57 3.35
CA LEU A 625 -14.59 30.15 3.43
C LEU A 625 -14.03 29.62 2.10
N GLU A 626 -14.59 30.05 0.98
CA GLU A 626 -14.24 29.49 -0.34
C GLU A 626 -12.94 30.07 -0.90
N GLU A 627 -12.64 31.37 -0.69
CA GLU A 627 -11.30 31.92 -0.94
C GLU A 627 -10.22 31.18 -0.14
N ILE A 628 -10.51 30.81 1.11
CA ILE A 628 -9.55 30.08 1.96
C ILE A 628 -9.31 28.67 1.41
N ARG A 629 -10.34 27.99 0.91
CA ARG A 629 -10.26 26.62 0.39
C ARG A 629 -9.68 26.54 -1.03
N GLN A 630 -10.05 27.46 -1.93
CA GLN A 630 -9.64 27.41 -3.34
C GLN A 630 -8.35 28.17 -3.62
N ASP A 631 -8.22 29.41 -3.12
CA ASP A 631 -7.11 30.31 -3.49
C ASP A 631 -5.91 30.23 -2.54
N LEU A 632 -6.17 30.07 -1.23
CA LEU A 632 -5.14 30.20 -0.19
C LEU A 632 -4.54 28.86 0.26
N CYS A 633 -5.40 27.87 0.55
CA CYS A 633 -5.01 26.59 1.14
C CYS A 633 -5.55 25.34 0.39
N PRO A 634 -5.47 25.23 -0.95
CA PRO A 634 -6.08 24.14 -1.72
C PRO A 634 -5.47 22.74 -1.50
N ALA A 635 -4.36 22.60 -0.77
CA ALA A 635 -3.84 21.31 -0.36
C ALA A 635 -4.32 20.87 1.04
N LEU A 636 -4.79 21.79 1.89
CA LEU A 636 -5.17 21.50 3.27
C LEU A 636 -6.63 21.06 3.37
N SER A 637 -6.92 20.10 4.24
CA SER A 637 -8.29 19.72 4.56
C SER A 637 -9.00 20.80 5.38
N VAL A 638 -10.34 20.85 5.31
CA VAL A 638 -11.14 21.79 6.13
C VAL A 638 -10.84 21.63 7.62
N ARG A 639 -10.59 20.40 8.10
CA ARG A 639 -10.18 20.11 9.49
C ARG A 639 -8.82 20.69 9.85
N GLN A 640 -7.84 20.63 8.94
CA GLN A 640 -6.52 21.25 9.13
C GLN A 640 -6.63 22.77 9.18
N ILE A 641 -7.34 23.38 8.23
CA ILE A 641 -7.56 24.85 8.18
C ILE A 641 -8.27 25.30 9.47
N TYR A 642 -9.34 24.62 9.88
CA TYR A 642 -10.07 24.88 11.13
C TYR A 642 -9.16 24.81 12.36
N ARG A 643 -8.26 23.81 12.44
CA ARG A 643 -7.28 23.65 13.52
C ARG A 643 -6.29 24.82 13.57
N ILE A 644 -5.79 25.30 12.42
CA ILE A 644 -4.94 26.51 12.36
C ILE A 644 -5.74 27.73 12.83
N CYS A 645 -6.93 27.96 12.26
CA CYS A 645 -7.77 29.12 12.56
C CYS A 645 -8.18 29.26 14.05
N THR A 646 -8.35 28.13 14.75
CA THR A 646 -8.75 28.07 16.15
C THR A 646 -7.58 28.13 17.14
N MET A 647 -6.37 27.76 16.72
CA MET A 647 -5.15 27.95 17.53
C MET A 647 -4.52 29.32 17.34
N TYR A 648 -4.76 29.97 16.19
CA TYR A 648 -4.15 31.25 15.82
C TYR A 648 -4.35 32.37 16.86
N TRP A 649 -3.28 33.10 17.12
CA TRP A 649 -3.31 34.40 17.78
C TRP A 649 -2.17 35.28 17.26
N ASP A 650 -2.38 36.60 17.21
CA ASP A 650 -1.35 37.54 16.78
C ASP A 650 -0.57 38.09 17.99
N ASP A 651 0.75 37.99 17.89
CA ASP A 651 1.75 38.37 18.89
C ASP A 651 2.52 39.66 18.54
N LYS A 652 2.29 40.23 17.35
CA LYS A 652 3.07 41.33 16.77
C LYS A 652 2.23 42.52 16.28
N TYR A 653 1.07 42.27 15.65
CA TYR A 653 0.25 43.30 14.99
C TYR A 653 -1.22 43.32 15.43
N SER A 654 -1.62 42.47 16.39
CA SER A 654 -3.01 42.35 16.88
C SER A 654 -4.06 42.07 15.78
N THR A 655 -3.65 41.48 14.65
CA THR A 655 -4.57 41.05 13.59
C THR A 655 -5.49 39.94 14.07
N GLN A 656 -6.74 39.96 13.60
CA GLN A 656 -7.76 39.00 13.99
C GLN A 656 -7.67 37.74 13.10
N SER A 657 -8.17 36.62 13.63
CA SER A 657 -8.38 35.39 12.83
C SER A 657 -9.46 35.61 11.76
N VAL A 658 -9.86 34.53 11.07
CA VAL A 658 -11.04 34.50 10.20
C VAL A 658 -12.32 34.85 10.97
N SER A 659 -13.42 35.18 10.27
CA SER A 659 -14.69 35.53 10.93
C SER A 659 -15.30 34.35 11.70
N ASN A 660 -16.05 34.64 12.76
CA ASN A 660 -16.72 33.61 13.57
C ASN A 660 -17.69 32.75 12.74
N GLU A 661 -18.32 33.34 11.72
CA GLU A 661 -19.18 32.65 10.75
C GLU A 661 -18.39 31.58 9.97
N VAL A 662 -17.20 31.92 9.46
CA VAL A 662 -16.32 30.98 8.76
C VAL A 662 -15.83 29.87 9.70
N VAL A 663 -15.51 30.19 10.97
CA VAL A 663 -15.16 29.18 11.98
C VAL A 663 -16.34 28.25 12.32
N ALA A 664 -17.58 28.78 12.33
CA ALA A 664 -18.79 27.99 12.56
C ALA A 664 -19.06 27.04 11.39
N ALA A 665 -19.04 27.52 10.15
CA ALA A 665 -19.22 26.69 8.95
C ALA A 665 -18.11 25.62 8.81
N MET A 666 -16.86 25.97 9.16
CA MET A 666 -15.77 24.99 9.25
C MET A 666 -16.04 23.91 10.30
N ARG A 667 -16.54 24.27 11.49
CA ARG A 667 -16.88 23.32 12.56
C ARG A 667 -18.00 22.37 12.13
N GLU A 668 -19.04 22.89 11.46
CA GLU A 668 -20.17 22.10 10.99
C GLU A 668 -19.74 21.02 9.98
N MET A 669 -18.98 21.40 8.94
CA MET A 669 -18.39 20.43 8.01
C MET A 669 -17.50 19.40 8.72
N VAL A 670 -16.63 19.86 9.64
CA VAL A 670 -15.71 18.99 10.40
C VAL A 670 -16.44 17.96 11.28
N ASN A 671 -17.62 18.32 11.79
CA ASN A 671 -18.50 17.44 12.55
C ASN A 671 -19.18 16.41 11.63
N HIS A 672 -19.68 16.80 10.47
CA HIS A 672 -20.22 15.86 9.48
C HIS A 672 -19.13 14.88 9.00
N ASP A 673 -17.95 15.38 8.66
CA ASP A 673 -16.80 14.56 8.26
C ASP A 673 -16.31 13.62 9.37
N SER A 674 -16.57 13.90 10.65
CA SER A 674 -16.12 13.03 11.75
C SER A 674 -16.84 11.68 11.82
N GLN A 675 -18.00 11.56 11.15
CA GLN A 675 -18.73 10.30 11.02
C GLN A 675 -18.06 9.35 10.02
N ASN A 676 -17.16 9.85 9.17
CA ASN A 676 -16.37 9.05 8.23
C ASN A 676 -15.02 8.64 8.84
N LEU A 677 -14.96 7.42 9.39
CA LEU A 677 -13.76 6.86 10.05
C LEU A 677 -12.45 7.03 9.24
N LEU A 678 -12.52 6.83 7.92
CA LEU A 678 -11.38 6.96 6.99
C LEU A 678 -10.82 8.39 6.88
N SER A 679 -11.56 9.41 7.29
CA SER A 679 -11.18 10.82 7.18
C SER A 679 -10.66 11.42 8.49
N ASN A 680 -10.53 10.64 9.57
CA ASN A 680 -10.39 11.20 10.93
C ASN A 680 -8.99 11.71 11.33
N SER A 681 -7.93 11.42 10.57
CA SER A 681 -6.64 12.09 10.80
C SER A 681 -6.68 13.57 10.37
N PHE A 682 -5.95 14.42 11.09
CA PHE A 682 -5.65 15.80 10.67
C PHE A 682 -4.15 16.04 10.49
N LEU A 683 -3.31 15.09 10.91
CA LEU A 683 -1.86 15.13 10.69
C LEU A 683 -1.53 14.53 9.32
N LEU A 684 -0.32 14.80 8.83
CA LEU A 684 0.26 14.12 7.69
C LEU A 684 1.04 12.90 8.16
N ASP A 685 0.79 11.75 7.56
CA ASP A 685 1.53 10.51 7.81
C ASP A 685 2.83 10.49 6.97
N ASP A 686 3.84 9.77 7.45
CA ASP A 686 5.15 9.67 6.80
C ASP A 686 5.24 8.43 5.89
N ASP A 687 5.29 8.64 4.57
CA ASP A 687 5.34 7.55 3.60
C ASP A 687 6.75 6.92 3.54
N MET A 688 6.88 5.77 4.19
CA MET A 688 8.09 4.96 4.27
C MET A 688 8.26 3.99 3.09
N SER A 689 7.45 4.09 2.04
CA SER A 689 7.63 3.31 0.81
C SER A 689 8.92 3.69 0.05
N ILE A 690 9.34 2.83 -0.88
CA ILE A 690 10.44 3.11 -1.80
C ILE A 690 9.88 3.89 -3.00
N PRO A 691 10.38 5.11 -3.31
CA PRO A 691 9.76 5.99 -4.29
C PRO A 691 10.14 5.66 -5.75
N PHE A 692 10.53 4.43 -6.08
CA PHE A 692 10.94 3.99 -7.42
C PHE A 692 10.73 2.48 -7.61
N ASN A 693 10.64 2.03 -8.86
CA ASN A 693 10.68 0.61 -9.23
C ASN A 693 11.99 0.26 -9.98
N THR A 694 12.25 -1.03 -10.19
CA THR A 694 13.47 -1.52 -10.84
C THR A 694 13.64 -1.04 -12.29
N ASP A 695 12.54 -0.84 -13.03
CA ASP A 695 12.59 -0.39 -14.42
C ASP A 695 12.80 1.12 -14.55
N ASP A 696 12.47 1.91 -13.53
CA ASP A 696 12.80 3.34 -13.53
C ASP A 696 14.32 3.55 -13.47
N ILE A 697 15.01 2.71 -12.69
CA ILE A 697 16.48 2.71 -12.56
C ILE A 697 17.13 2.47 -13.93
N SER A 698 16.74 1.41 -14.65
CA SER A 698 17.33 1.05 -15.95
C SER A 698 17.09 2.08 -17.06
N LYS A 699 16.02 2.88 -16.95
CA LYS A 699 15.68 3.99 -17.87
C LYS A 699 16.40 5.29 -17.52
N ALA A 700 16.71 5.53 -16.24
CA ALA A 700 17.35 6.76 -15.76
C ALA A 700 18.89 6.70 -15.77
N MET A 701 19.46 5.50 -15.70
CA MET A 701 20.91 5.26 -15.66
C MET A 701 21.52 5.26 -17.07
N PRO A 702 22.68 5.91 -17.31
CA PRO A 702 23.40 5.80 -18.59
C PRO A 702 23.89 4.36 -18.84
N SER A 703 24.25 4.03 -20.08
CA SER A 703 24.97 2.81 -20.42
C SER A 703 26.42 2.91 -19.94
N ILE A 704 26.88 1.90 -19.19
CA ILE A 704 28.26 1.75 -18.76
C ILE A 704 28.77 0.48 -19.44
N ASP A 705 29.81 0.61 -20.26
CA ASP A 705 30.62 -0.54 -20.66
C ASP A 705 31.53 -0.91 -19.47
N PRO A 706 31.50 -2.16 -18.97
CA PRO A 706 32.40 -2.63 -17.92
C PRO A 706 33.84 -2.79 -18.42
N ASN A 707 34.07 -2.97 -19.73
CA ASN A 707 35.40 -3.23 -20.30
C ASN A 707 36.35 -2.04 -20.14
N ASP A 708 35.82 -0.82 -20.17
CA ASP A 708 36.53 0.44 -19.93
C ASP A 708 37.28 0.50 -18.59
N ILE A 709 36.89 -0.31 -17.59
CA ILE A 709 37.46 -0.28 -16.23
C ILE A 709 38.57 -1.33 -16.07
N ARG A 710 39.69 -0.89 -15.48
CA ARG A 710 40.87 -1.73 -15.21
C ARG A 710 40.84 -2.33 -13.81
N PHE A 711 41.67 -3.34 -13.57
CA PHE A 711 41.85 -3.86 -12.22
C PHE A 711 42.74 -2.91 -11.39
N PRO A 712 42.32 -2.53 -10.16
CA PRO A 712 43.15 -1.79 -9.22
C PRO A 712 44.43 -2.55 -8.83
N PRO A 713 45.55 -1.83 -8.61
CA PRO A 713 46.82 -2.45 -8.19
C PRO A 713 46.76 -3.14 -6.82
N SER A 714 45.75 -2.85 -5.97
CA SER A 714 45.52 -3.64 -4.74
C SER A 714 45.12 -5.09 -5.05
N LEU A 715 44.37 -5.31 -6.14
CA LEU A 715 43.87 -6.62 -6.56
C LEU A 715 44.83 -7.35 -7.51
N GLU A 716 45.79 -6.66 -8.14
CA GLU A 716 46.88 -7.26 -8.93
C GLU A 716 47.70 -8.30 -8.15
N HIS A 717 47.67 -8.29 -6.82
CA HIS A 717 48.33 -9.30 -5.99
C HIS A 717 47.62 -10.66 -5.98
N ILE A 718 46.34 -10.72 -6.38
CA ILE A 718 45.54 -11.94 -6.39
C ILE A 718 45.74 -12.68 -7.73
N PRO A 719 46.13 -13.98 -7.75
CA PRO A 719 46.37 -14.72 -8.99
C PRO A 719 45.18 -14.71 -9.96
N SER A 720 43.97 -14.75 -9.40
CA SER A 720 42.69 -14.69 -10.12
C SER A 720 42.52 -13.42 -10.96
N ALA A 721 43.04 -12.27 -10.51
CA ALA A 721 42.93 -10.99 -11.23
C ALA A 721 43.79 -10.97 -12.50
N ARG A 722 45.06 -11.41 -12.39
CA ARG A 722 46.00 -11.48 -13.53
C ARG A 722 45.50 -12.40 -14.64
N LEU A 723 44.77 -13.46 -14.28
CA LEU A 723 44.21 -14.41 -15.22
C LEU A 723 43.01 -13.83 -16.00
N LEU A 724 42.29 -12.85 -15.43
CA LEU A 724 41.23 -12.09 -16.08
C LEU A 724 41.82 -11.10 -17.11
N GLU A 725 42.81 -10.29 -16.72
CA GLU A 725 43.48 -9.36 -17.65
C GLU A 725 44.13 -10.08 -18.84
N GLN A 726 44.76 -11.24 -18.60
CA GLN A 726 45.35 -12.05 -19.65
C GLN A 726 44.33 -12.65 -20.63
N THR A 727 43.03 -12.66 -20.33
CA THR A 727 42.01 -13.10 -21.29
C THR A 727 41.46 -11.96 -22.17
N GLU A 728 41.63 -10.70 -21.78
CA GLU A 728 41.37 -9.54 -22.66
C GLU A 728 42.51 -9.34 -23.68
N ALA A 729 43.72 -9.84 -23.38
CA ALA A 729 44.93 -9.67 -24.17
C ALA A 729 45.11 -10.67 -25.34
N VAL A 730 44.05 -10.98 -26.09
CA VAL A 730 44.15 -11.73 -27.36
C VAL A 730 44.19 -10.75 -28.53
N PRO A 731 45.31 -10.60 -29.26
CA PRO A 731 45.39 -9.71 -30.42
C PRO A 731 44.56 -10.21 -31.60
N SER A 732 44.08 -9.26 -32.41
CA SER A 732 43.23 -9.47 -33.60
C SER A 732 43.96 -10.09 -34.79
#